data_AF-A0A182QF10-F1
#
_entry.id   AF-A0A182QF10-F1
#
_cell.length_a   1.000
_cell.length_b   1.000
_cell.length_c   1.000
_cell.angle_alpha   90.00
_cell.angle_beta   90.00
_cell.angle_gamma   90.00
#
_symmetry.space_group_name_H-M   'P 1'
#
loop_
_entity.id
_entity.type
_entity.pdbx_description
1 polymer ?
#
loop_
_entity_poly.entity_id
_entity_poly.type
_entity_poly.pdbx_seq_one_letter_code
_entity_poly.pdbx_strand_id
1 'polypeptide(L)'
;MIRFGQLVVRNAQKVKGIEIRRCLSAAPQAKQAEAQPAQSDAEKRPNMSFLTNIFRGQVQPAQVFPYPEALDAEQKEYIAAFVDPVTKFFEEVNDPVKNDVNAAIDEKTTEALWELGAFSLMVPPEYGGLGLNNTQYSRMCDIIGGQDLGLGIFIGAHQSIGFKGIMLYGDQRQKEKYLPMVSTGKTYAAFALTEPSSGSDAGSIRCRAVKSADGKHYILNGSKIWISNGGIADIMTVFAQTEQEDPKTGQKKDKVTAFIVERGFGGVSSGPPENKMGIKCSNTAEVYFEDVKIPIENVLGGEGNGFKVAMNILNNGRFGMAATLSGTMRACIQKAAEHATNRVQFGRKIETYGGIQEKLARMAMHHYVTQSMAYMISGNMDTGSLDYHLEAAISKVFASESAWYVCDEAIQILGGMGFMKDCGLERVMRDLRIFRIFEGTNDILRLFVALTGIQYAGSHLKELQRAFKNPATNMGLIFKEGSRRAIRSIGYGGTDLSSYVAEPLKLSAKQCSECIDLFGQTVESLLIKYGKKIVDEQFLLNRLADAAIDTYAMAVVLSRATRTVRKDLPSAEHEILMTKAWCHEEVNDAVRNDDTSNVDKRTIDSLWDLGLLSVYVPPELGGLGLCNVQSVLMAEISGSYDLALSLLIGAHKSIGTKGILLFGSEQQKRKYLPMLSSGKVFGAFALTEPGTGSDAASIKTKAVLSPCGEHYVLNGSKLWISGGGLSDIFTTFAQVEVTDVRTGEKRNKMTAFIVERSFGGVSTGPPEDKMGLKCSATNELFLDDVKVPVANVLGDVGNGFKIAVNILNSGRYGLGAMLSGTMKTCIEKTANHVHDRVQFKRKLIEFENVQEKLALIATHHYVAQSLTYMVSGNMDKGSVDFHLEAAVSKVFCTEAAWYVCDEAIQLLGGNGFMKSSGLERFLRDIRVFRIFEGANDVLRMFIALTGIQQAGRDLRELQRALQTPLANVGMILAEGKKRIGQSVGAGGTDLSPFVASELQNAAKQCAESIDAFSKTVESLLRIHGKDITERQFQLARVADCAIDIYSMATVLSRATRAVDRRLPSAEQELLMTQIWCREASDRVQQNLKRIHSNRFAVNYQRMATLAKHISTHRTIPFSNPIEID
;
A
#
# COMPACT_ATOMS: atom_id res chain seq x y z
N MET A 1 -6.91 29.78 -59.33
CA MET A 1 -6.14 30.92 -59.91
C MET A 1 -5.41 31.60 -58.76
N ILE A 2 -4.13 32.01 -58.81
CA ILE A 2 -3.02 31.99 -59.76
C ILE A 2 -1.78 32.28 -58.88
N ARG A 3 -0.62 31.67 -59.20
CA ARG A 3 0.72 31.76 -58.55
C ARG A 3 0.98 30.82 -57.36
N PHE A 4 1.40 29.60 -57.68
CA PHE A 4 2.60 28.96 -57.10
C PHE A 4 2.99 27.66 -57.84
N GLY A 5 2.07 27.06 -58.61
CA GLY A 5 2.30 25.83 -59.39
C GLY A 5 3.09 25.94 -60.71
N GLN A 6 3.89 26.98 -60.95
CA GLN A 6 4.61 27.14 -62.23
C GLN A 6 6.11 27.46 -62.14
N LEU A 7 6.74 27.46 -60.96
CA LEU A 7 8.17 27.84 -60.86
C LEU A 7 9.18 26.67 -60.88
N VAL A 8 8.74 25.40 -60.93
CA VAL A 8 9.67 24.24 -60.82
C VAL A 8 10.00 23.57 -62.18
N VAL A 9 9.33 23.92 -63.28
CA VAL A 9 9.49 23.17 -64.55
C VAL A 9 10.30 23.91 -65.64
N ARG A 10 10.97 25.03 -65.36
CA ARG A 10 11.62 25.81 -66.45
C ARG A 10 13.09 26.25 -66.34
N ASN A 11 13.87 25.84 -65.33
CA ASN A 11 15.28 26.27 -65.25
C ASN A 11 16.33 25.15 -65.08
N ALA A 12 16.08 23.95 -65.60
CA ALA A 12 17.07 22.86 -65.62
C ALA A 12 17.78 22.67 -66.98
N GLN A 13 17.87 23.71 -67.82
CA GLN A 13 18.76 23.73 -68.98
C GLN A 13 19.74 24.91 -68.90
N LYS A 14 21.03 24.57 -68.87
CA LYS A 14 22.24 25.42 -68.86
C LYS A 14 22.77 25.87 -67.48
N VAL A 15 23.43 24.94 -66.78
CA VAL A 15 24.78 25.20 -66.26
C VAL A 15 25.62 23.95 -66.54
N LYS A 16 26.57 24.07 -67.47
CA LYS A 16 27.62 23.08 -67.71
C LYS A 16 28.74 23.31 -66.69
N GLY A 17 29.25 22.21 -66.14
CA GLY A 17 30.67 22.04 -65.82
C GLY A 17 31.13 22.50 -64.45
N ILE A 18 30.96 21.64 -63.44
CA ILE A 18 31.99 21.41 -62.42
C ILE A 18 32.13 19.88 -62.30
N GLU A 19 33.30 19.37 -62.69
CA GLU A 19 33.73 18.01 -62.40
C GLU A 19 33.80 17.82 -60.88
N ILE A 20 33.11 16.80 -60.35
CA ILE A 20 33.47 16.22 -59.06
C ILE A 20 33.61 14.70 -59.25
N ARG A 21 34.89 14.30 -59.28
CA ARG A 21 35.37 12.92 -59.16
C ARG A 21 34.79 12.24 -57.91
N ARG A 22 34.46 10.96 -58.08
CA ARG A 22 34.40 9.88 -57.08
C ARG A 22 34.82 10.24 -55.64
N CYS A 23 33.87 10.09 -54.71
CA CYS A 23 34.09 9.42 -53.43
C CYS A 23 32.99 8.36 -53.25
N LEU A 24 33.23 7.20 -53.85
CA LEU A 24 32.70 5.92 -53.39
C LEU A 24 33.35 5.62 -52.04
N SER A 25 32.68 5.90 -50.92
CA SER A 25 32.95 5.25 -49.63
C SER A 25 31.97 5.73 -48.56
N ALA A 26 30.84 5.03 -48.43
CA ALA A 26 30.14 4.71 -47.18
C ALA A 26 28.75 4.15 -47.51
N ALA A 27 28.71 3.09 -48.32
CA ALA A 27 27.59 2.16 -48.23
C ALA A 27 27.80 1.36 -46.93
N PRO A 28 26.86 1.33 -45.98
CA PRO A 28 26.85 0.25 -45.02
C PRO A 28 26.64 -1.02 -45.83
N GLN A 29 27.67 -1.87 -45.92
CA GLN A 29 27.54 -3.20 -46.49
C GLN A 29 26.39 -3.90 -45.76
N ALA A 30 25.25 -4.06 -46.44
CA ALA A 30 24.24 -5.01 -46.05
C ALA A 30 24.90 -6.38 -46.08
N LYS A 31 25.28 -6.91 -44.90
CA LYS A 31 25.64 -8.32 -44.78
C LYS A 31 24.40 -9.12 -45.17
N GLN A 32 24.44 -9.69 -46.36
CA GLN A 32 23.57 -10.79 -46.74
C GLN A 32 23.69 -11.86 -45.65
N ALA A 33 22.59 -12.13 -44.95
CA ALA A 33 22.49 -13.29 -44.09
C ALA A 33 22.39 -14.52 -45.01
N GLU A 34 23.53 -15.11 -45.36
CA GLU A 34 23.57 -16.44 -45.94
C GLU A 34 22.92 -17.42 -44.96
N ALA A 35 22.01 -18.27 -45.47
CA ALA A 35 21.42 -19.34 -44.72
C ALA A 35 22.50 -20.34 -44.28
N GLN A 36 22.94 -20.25 -43.02
CA GLN A 36 23.88 -21.21 -42.46
C GLN A 36 23.16 -22.56 -42.19
N PRO A 37 23.79 -23.70 -42.56
CA PRO A 37 23.29 -25.01 -42.19
C PRO A 37 23.41 -25.19 -40.67
N ALA A 38 22.48 -25.95 -40.08
CA ALA A 38 22.40 -26.22 -38.66
C ALA A 38 23.75 -26.71 -38.09
N GLN A 39 24.50 -25.81 -37.44
CA GLN A 39 25.69 -26.14 -36.67
C GLN A 39 25.28 -26.60 -35.27
N SER A 40 25.65 -27.85 -34.96
CA SER A 40 25.80 -28.37 -33.61
C SER A 40 26.87 -27.57 -32.84
N ASP A 41 26.58 -27.28 -31.56
CA ASP A 41 27.48 -26.72 -30.53
C ASP A 41 27.87 -25.22 -30.61
N ALA A 42 26.90 -24.32 -30.73
CA ALA A 42 27.11 -22.89 -30.45
C ALA A 42 26.92 -22.55 -28.95
N GLU A 43 27.90 -21.88 -28.34
CA GLU A 43 27.79 -21.26 -27.01
C GLU A 43 26.51 -20.40 -26.92
N LYS A 44 25.68 -20.64 -25.91
CA LYS A 44 24.40 -19.92 -25.75
C LYS A 44 24.63 -18.43 -25.51
N ARG A 45 24.23 -17.60 -26.48
CA ARG A 45 24.19 -16.13 -26.35
C ARG A 45 23.46 -15.71 -25.06
N PRO A 46 24.03 -14.78 -24.25
CA PRO A 46 23.37 -14.29 -23.04
C PRO A 46 22.09 -13.51 -23.38
N ASN A 47 21.02 -13.74 -22.62
CA ASN A 47 19.75 -13.01 -22.78
C ASN A 47 19.87 -11.60 -22.15
N MET A 48 19.64 -10.59 -22.97
CA MET A 48 19.83 -9.18 -22.60
C MET A 48 18.56 -8.49 -22.08
N SER A 49 17.42 -9.20 -22.01
CA SER A 49 16.15 -8.67 -21.48
C SER A 49 16.25 -8.38 -19.99
N PHE A 50 15.82 -7.16 -19.62
CA PHE A 50 15.69 -6.79 -18.21
C PHE A 50 14.64 -7.66 -17.53
N LEU A 51 13.45 -7.77 -18.13
CA LEU A 51 12.33 -8.53 -17.55
C LEU A 51 12.67 -10.00 -17.37
N THR A 52 13.26 -10.63 -18.38
CA THR A 52 13.61 -12.05 -18.30
C THR A 52 14.56 -12.32 -17.13
N ASN A 53 15.48 -11.40 -16.84
CA ASN A 53 16.46 -11.56 -15.77
C ASN A 53 15.91 -11.22 -14.37
N ILE A 54 14.90 -10.35 -14.21
CA ILE A 54 14.32 -10.10 -12.87
C ILE A 54 13.59 -11.33 -12.29
N PHE A 55 13.11 -12.27 -13.13
CA PHE A 55 12.57 -13.55 -12.66
C PHE A 55 13.63 -14.43 -11.95
N ARG A 56 14.92 -14.09 -12.08
CA ARG A 56 16.03 -14.71 -11.34
C ARG A 56 16.54 -13.81 -10.21
N GLY A 57 15.84 -12.70 -9.92
CA GLY A 57 16.31 -11.63 -9.05
C GLY A 57 17.63 -11.03 -9.53
N GLN A 58 17.81 -10.84 -10.85
CA GLN A 58 19.04 -10.27 -11.43
C GLN A 58 18.70 -9.03 -12.25
N VAL A 59 19.55 -8.01 -12.16
CA VAL A 59 19.46 -6.82 -13.02
C VAL A 59 20.33 -7.02 -14.27
N GLN A 60 19.70 -6.95 -15.43
CA GLN A 60 20.36 -6.80 -16.73
C GLN A 60 19.99 -5.41 -17.28
N PRO A 61 20.85 -4.39 -17.11
CA PRO A 61 20.44 -3.01 -17.34
C PRO A 61 20.52 -2.58 -18.81
N ALA A 62 21.17 -3.35 -19.70
CA ALA A 62 21.57 -2.89 -21.03
C ALA A 62 20.42 -2.36 -21.93
N GLN A 63 19.20 -2.88 -21.75
CA GLN A 63 18.03 -2.49 -22.52
C GLN A 63 17.14 -1.45 -21.80
N VAL A 64 17.51 -1.03 -20.59
CA VAL A 64 16.73 -0.07 -19.79
C VAL A 64 17.57 1.17 -19.48
N PHE A 65 18.84 1.02 -19.12
CA PHE A 65 19.73 2.10 -18.70
C PHE A 65 21.00 2.19 -19.57
N PRO A 66 21.35 3.37 -20.11
CA PRO A 66 20.54 4.59 -20.14
C PRO A 66 19.29 4.43 -21.01
N TYR A 67 18.30 5.30 -20.83
CA TYR A 67 17.09 5.32 -21.66
C TYR A 67 17.48 5.49 -23.14
N PRO A 68 16.96 4.65 -24.06
CA PRO A 68 17.51 4.55 -25.42
C PRO A 68 17.31 5.83 -26.24
N GLU A 69 18.32 6.13 -27.06
CA GLU A 69 18.30 7.20 -28.06
C GLU A 69 18.56 6.62 -29.45
N ALA A 70 17.53 6.02 -30.04
CA ALA A 70 17.67 5.27 -31.30
C ALA A 70 17.75 6.14 -32.56
N LEU A 71 17.36 7.41 -32.49
CA LEU A 71 17.31 8.30 -33.67
C LEU A 71 18.55 9.21 -33.76
N ASP A 72 19.18 9.21 -34.93
CA ASP A 72 20.16 10.23 -35.30
C ASP A 72 19.48 11.58 -35.64
N ALA A 73 20.27 12.58 -36.03
CA ALA A 73 19.78 13.92 -36.32
C ALA A 73 18.88 13.96 -37.58
N GLU A 74 19.26 13.24 -38.63
CA GLU A 74 18.54 13.18 -39.91
C GLU A 74 17.18 12.49 -39.72
N GLN A 75 17.16 11.38 -39.00
CA GLN A 75 15.93 10.66 -38.67
C GLN A 75 14.97 11.48 -37.82
N LYS A 76 15.48 12.31 -36.90
CA LYS A 76 14.66 13.24 -36.10
C LYS A 76 14.05 14.34 -36.97
N GLU A 77 14.84 14.93 -37.85
CA GLU A 77 14.36 15.95 -38.79
C GLU A 77 13.33 15.37 -39.77
N TYR A 78 13.61 14.17 -40.28
CA TYR A 78 12.72 13.46 -41.19
C TYR A 78 11.35 13.22 -40.57
N ILE A 79 11.29 12.67 -39.35
CA ILE A 79 9.99 12.42 -38.70
C ILE A 79 9.28 13.71 -38.27
N ALA A 80 10.04 14.75 -37.89
CA ALA A 80 9.46 16.05 -37.56
C ALA A 80 8.72 16.67 -38.74
N ALA A 81 9.23 16.50 -39.97
CA ALA A 81 8.59 17.01 -41.19
C ALA A 81 7.20 16.41 -41.47
N PHE A 82 6.89 15.23 -40.92
CA PHE A 82 5.57 14.60 -41.04
C PHE A 82 4.57 15.02 -39.94
N VAL A 83 5.04 15.58 -38.82
CA VAL A 83 4.15 15.92 -37.69
C VAL A 83 3.07 16.92 -38.11
N ASP A 84 3.45 18.02 -38.77
CA ASP A 84 2.50 19.06 -39.17
C ASP A 84 1.51 18.57 -40.24
N PRO A 85 1.94 17.93 -41.36
CA PRO A 85 1.00 17.37 -42.34
C PRO A 85 0.03 16.34 -41.76
N VAL A 86 0.51 15.44 -40.90
CA VAL A 86 -0.34 14.42 -40.27
C VAL A 86 -1.33 15.07 -39.30
N THR A 87 -0.89 16.06 -38.53
CA THR A 87 -1.78 16.80 -37.61
C THR A 87 -2.87 17.53 -38.37
N LYS A 88 -2.51 18.27 -39.44
CA LYS A 88 -3.49 18.95 -40.31
C LYS A 88 -4.47 18.00 -40.97
N PHE A 89 -4.02 16.82 -41.39
CA PHE A 89 -4.92 15.79 -41.89
C PHE A 89 -6.00 15.44 -40.85
N PHE A 90 -5.63 15.26 -39.59
CA PHE A 90 -6.59 14.95 -38.53
C PHE A 90 -7.48 16.13 -38.14
N GLU A 91 -7.02 17.37 -38.30
CA GLU A 91 -7.78 18.58 -37.98
C GLU A 91 -8.74 19.01 -39.11
N GLU A 92 -8.32 18.87 -40.37
CA GLU A 92 -9.01 19.44 -41.53
C GLU A 92 -9.71 18.40 -42.43
N VAL A 93 -9.28 17.13 -42.38
CA VAL A 93 -9.77 16.07 -43.27
C VAL A 93 -10.54 15.00 -42.50
N ASN A 94 -9.96 14.43 -41.44
CA ASN A 94 -10.60 13.37 -40.67
C ASN A 94 -11.69 13.92 -39.74
N ASP A 95 -12.83 13.23 -39.67
CA ASP A 95 -13.86 13.48 -38.67
C ASP A 95 -14.16 12.18 -37.90
N PRO A 96 -13.63 12.02 -36.68
CA PRO A 96 -13.77 10.78 -35.94
C PRO A 96 -15.20 10.53 -35.43
N VAL A 97 -16.04 11.57 -35.32
CA VAL A 97 -17.45 11.42 -34.96
C VAL A 97 -18.24 10.89 -36.15
N LYS A 98 -18.01 11.46 -37.34
CA LYS A 98 -18.62 10.99 -38.59
C LYS A 98 -18.21 9.55 -38.90
N ASN A 99 -16.94 9.21 -38.70
CA ASN A 99 -16.42 7.85 -38.83
C ASN A 99 -17.19 6.86 -37.92
N ASP A 100 -17.36 7.20 -36.63
CA ASP A 100 -18.08 6.37 -35.66
C ASP A 100 -19.57 6.22 -36.01
N VAL A 101 -20.23 7.30 -36.39
CA VAL A 101 -21.66 7.31 -36.75
C VAL A 101 -21.93 6.50 -38.00
N ASN A 102 -21.10 6.64 -39.04
CA ASN A 102 -21.28 5.94 -40.30
C ASN A 102 -20.82 4.48 -40.23
N ALA A 103 -20.08 4.10 -39.18
CA ALA A 103 -19.38 2.82 -39.09
C ALA A 103 -18.54 2.50 -40.35
N ALA A 104 -18.02 3.56 -40.99
CA ALA A 104 -17.23 3.50 -42.21
C ALA A 104 -16.38 4.77 -42.34
N ILE A 105 -15.34 4.72 -43.17
CA ILE A 105 -14.46 5.84 -43.49
C ILE A 105 -14.82 6.31 -44.90
N ASP A 106 -14.93 7.62 -45.11
CA ASP A 106 -15.23 8.14 -46.44
C ASP A 106 -14.02 8.06 -47.39
N GLU A 107 -14.33 8.02 -48.69
CA GLU A 107 -13.35 7.85 -49.76
C GLU A 107 -12.30 8.97 -49.75
N LYS A 108 -12.72 10.23 -49.54
CA LYS A 108 -11.83 11.38 -49.46
C LYS A 108 -10.79 11.22 -48.34
N THR A 109 -11.22 10.82 -47.15
CA THR A 109 -10.33 10.57 -46.00
C THR A 109 -9.35 9.45 -46.33
N THR A 110 -9.84 8.40 -46.98
CA THR A 110 -9.05 7.23 -47.36
C THR A 110 -8.01 7.55 -48.44
N GLU A 111 -8.39 8.31 -49.46
CA GLU A 111 -7.48 8.78 -50.52
C GLU A 111 -6.37 9.66 -49.94
N ALA A 112 -6.73 10.60 -49.06
CA ALA A 112 -5.75 11.46 -48.39
C ALA A 112 -4.78 10.66 -47.50
N LEU A 113 -5.21 9.58 -46.85
CA LEU A 113 -4.30 8.66 -46.13
C LEU A 113 -3.32 7.95 -47.07
N TRP A 114 -3.77 7.51 -48.25
CA TRP A 114 -2.89 6.93 -49.26
C TRP A 114 -1.88 7.95 -49.79
N GLU A 115 -2.31 9.18 -50.08
CA GLU A 115 -1.44 10.27 -50.52
C GLU A 115 -0.40 10.66 -49.47
N LEU A 116 -0.78 10.62 -48.18
CA LEU A 116 0.10 10.88 -47.05
C LEU A 116 1.12 9.75 -46.80
N GLY A 117 0.94 8.58 -47.43
CA GLY A 117 1.76 7.39 -47.19
C GLY A 117 1.45 6.67 -45.87
N ALA A 118 0.29 6.93 -45.26
CA ALA A 118 -0.06 6.44 -43.92
C ALA A 118 -0.17 4.90 -43.84
N PHE A 119 -0.35 4.21 -44.97
CA PHE A 119 -0.47 2.76 -45.06
C PHE A 119 0.87 2.00 -45.19
N SER A 120 1.98 2.71 -45.45
CA SER A 120 3.28 2.10 -45.75
C SER A 120 4.43 2.75 -44.97
N LEU A 121 4.16 3.14 -43.71
CA LEU A 121 5.09 3.92 -42.89
C LEU A 121 6.45 3.23 -42.71
N MET A 122 6.45 1.93 -42.43
CA MET A 122 7.68 1.14 -42.21
C MET A 122 8.18 0.39 -43.44
N VAL A 123 7.48 0.49 -44.58
CA VAL A 123 7.90 -0.23 -45.79
C VAL A 123 9.16 0.46 -46.34
N PRO A 124 10.21 -0.29 -46.76
CA PRO A 124 11.40 0.32 -47.34
C PRO A 124 11.08 1.16 -48.58
N PRO A 125 11.80 2.28 -48.82
CA PRO A 125 11.54 3.17 -49.95
C PRO A 125 11.60 2.48 -51.32
N GLU A 126 12.47 1.47 -51.48
CA GLU A 126 12.58 0.68 -52.71
C GLU A 126 11.29 -0.10 -53.07
N TYR A 127 10.40 -0.30 -52.09
CA TYR A 127 9.08 -0.91 -52.29
C TYR A 127 7.94 0.11 -52.19
N GLY A 128 8.24 1.41 -52.18
CA GLY A 128 7.25 2.49 -52.19
C GLY A 128 6.71 2.92 -50.82
N GLY A 129 7.45 2.63 -49.74
CA GLY A 129 7.11 3.11 -48.39
C GLY A 129 7.93 4.32 -47.93
N LEU A 130 7.71 4.73 -46.68
CA LEU A 130 8.41 5.86 -46.05
C LEU A 130 9.71 5.47 -45.33
N GLY A 131 9.97 4.17 -45.15
CA GLY A 131 11.21 3.69 -44.52
C GLY A 131 11.38 4.08 -43.05
N LEU A 132 10.29 4.36 -42.32
CA LEU A 132 10.36 4.72 -40.90
C LEU A 132 10.82 3.52 -40.06
N ASN A 133 11.70 3.78 -39.09
CA ASN A 133 12.04 2.79 -38.07
C ASN A 133 10.95 2.71 -36.98
N ASN A 134 11.10 1.82 -35.99
CA ASN A 134 10.06 1.56 -34.99
C ASN A 134 9.79 2.79 -34.10
N THR A 135 10.81 3.56 -33.77
CA THR A 135 10.68 4.77 -32.94
C THR A 135 9.96 5.88 -33.70
N GLN A 136 10.28 6.08 -34.98
CA GLN A 136 9.58 7.01 -35.87
C GLN A 136 8.12 6.58 -36.10
N TYR A 137 7.88 5.27 -36.31
CA TYR A 137 6.53 4.71 -36.39
C TYR A 137 5.73 4.95 -35.10
N SER A 138 6.37 4.77 -33.94
CA SER A 138 5.75 5.06 -32.62
C SER A 138 5.28 6.50 -32.53
N ARG A 139 6.04 7.46 -33.07
CA ARG A 139 5.65 8.87 -33.10
C ARG A 139 4.40 9.11 -33.94
N MET A 140 4.28 8.45 -35.09
CA MET A 140 3.06 8.52 -35.92
C MET A 140 1.86 7.88 -35.22
N CYS A 141 2.04 6.68 -34.64
CA CYS A 141 1.02 6.01 -33.84
C CYS A 141 0.49 6.89 -32.69
N ASP A 142 1.38 7.58 -31.99
CA ASP A 142 1.06 8.49 -30.89
C ASP A 142 0.29 9.75 -31.34
N ILE A 143 0.45 10.21 -32.58
CA ILE A 143 -0.40 11.27 -33.14
C ILE A 143 -1.77 10.71 -33.48
N ILE A 144 -1.82 9.61 -34.24
CA ILE A 144 -3.06 8.96 -34.70
C ILE A 144 -3.96 8.59 -33.51
N GLY A 145 -3.40 7.99 -32.46
CA GLY A 145 -4.16 7.55 -31.29
C GLY A 145 -4.76 8.67 -30.45
N GLY A 146 -4.18 9.88 -30.53
CA GLY A 146 -4.77 11.08 -29.91
C GLY A 146 -6.00 11.61 -30.65
N GLN A 147 -6.24 11.15 -31.88
CA GLN A 147 -7.25 11.70 -32.78
C GLN A 147 -8.39 10.70 -33.05
N ASP A 148 -8.06 9.50 -33.53
CA ASP A 148 -9.04 8.48 -33.92
C ASP A 148 -8.50 7.06 -33.80
N LEU A 149 -8.95 6.32 -32.78
CA LEU A 149 -8.60 4.93 -32.57
C LEU A 149 -9.17 4.00 -33.65
N GLY A 150 -10.34 4.31 -34.22
CA GLY A 150 -10.92 3.52 -35.30
C GLY A 150 -10.06 3.59 -36.57
N LEU A 151 -9.60 4.79 -36.91
CA LEU A 151 -8.66 4.99 -38.01
C LEU A 151 -7.29 4.34 -37.71
N GLY A 152 -6.83 4.46 -36.47
CA GLY A 152 -5.62 3.79 -36.00
C GLY A 152 -5.65 2.27 -36.21
N ILE A 153 -6.79 1.61 -35.93
CA ILE A 153 -6.94 0.17 -36.18
C ILE A 153 -7.07 -0.15 -37.66
N PHE A 154 -7.75 0.66 -38.46
CA PHE A 154 -7.80 0.48 -39.90
C PHE A 154 -6.40 0.47 -40.54
N ILE A 155 -5.57 1.47 -40.18
CA ILE A 155 -4.18 1.62 -40.64
C ILE A 155 -3.28 0.53 -40.04
N GLY A 156 -3.44 0.24 -38.74
CA GLY A 156 -2.64 -0.75 -38.02
C GLY A 156 -2.90 -2.18 -38.49
N ALA A 157 -4.15 -2.57 -38.69
CA ALA A 157 -4.51 -3.88 -39.19
C ALA A 157 -3.88 -4.17 -40.57
N HIS A 158 -3.75 -3.14 -41.40
CA HIS A 158 -3.09 -3.23 -42.70
C HIS A 158 -1.58 -3.48 -42.56
N GLN A 159 -0.85 -2.63 -41.84
CA GLN A 159 0.63 -2.64 -41.88
C GLN A 159 1.34 -3.23 -40.65
N SER A 160 0.76 -3.08 -39.46
CA SER A 160 1.36 -3.61 -38.22
C SER A 160 1.25 -5.13 -38.15
N ILE A 161 0.19 -5.70 -38.75
CA ILE A 161 -0.03 -7.15 -38.75
C ILE A 161 -0.37 -7.73 -40.15
N GLY A 162 -1.17 -7.03 -40.96
CA GLY A 162 -1.74 -7.55 -42.21
C GLY A 162 -0.70 -8.02 -43.21
N PHE A 163 0.16 -7.11 -43.68
CA PHE A 163 1.29 -7.47 -44.56
C PHE A 163 2.63 -7.59 -43.81
N LYS A 164 2.66 -7.38 -42.49
CA LYS A 164 3.90 -7.41 -41.69
C LYS A 164 4.67 -8.72 -41.85
N GLY A 165 3.97 -9.84 -42.01
CA GLY A 165 4.59 -11.13 -42.30
C GLY A 165 5.47 -11.11 -43.55
N ILE A 166 5.05 -10.41 -44.60
CA ILE A 166 5.81 -10.27 -45.86
C ILE A 166 7.10 -9.47 -45.61
N MET A 167 7.04 -8.40 -44.81
CA MET A 167 8.25 -7.66 -44.44
C MET A 167 9.25 -8.52 -43.66
N LEU A 168 8.76 -9.28 -42.67
CA LEU A 168 9.61 -10.04 -41.74
C LEU A 168 10.13 -11.38 -42.32
N TYR A 169 9.30 -12.08 -43.08
CA TYR A 169 9.55 -13.46 -43.54
C TYR A 169 9.46 -13.64 -45.04
N GLY A 170 9.04 -12.62 -45.78
CA GLY A 170 8.95 -12.70 -47.23
C GLY A 170 10.33 -12.90 -47.86
N ASP A 171 10.41 -13.81 -48.82
CA ASP A 171 11.57 -13.87 -49.70
C ASP A 171 11.62 -12.64 -50.63
N GLN A 172 12.71 -12.50 -51.40
CA GLN A 172 12.88 -11.35 -52.27
C GLN A 172 11.76 -11.22 -53.31
N ARG A 173 11.28 -12.34 -53.86
CA ARG A 173 10.22 -12.35 -54.90
C ARG A 173 8.88 -11.94 -54.30
N GLN A 174 8.55 -12.46 -53.12
CA GLN A 174 7.35 -12.09 -52.37
C GLN A 174 7.37 -10.61 -52.01
N LYS A 175 8.52 -10.08 -51.55
CA LYS A 175 8.66 -8.65 -51.23
C LYS A 175 8.48 -7.75 -52.44
N GLU A 176 9.18 -8.04 -53.53
CA GLU A 176 9.09 -7.29 -54.80
C GLU A 176 7.68 -7.32 -55.40
N LYS A 177 6.97 -8.45 -55.28
CA LYS A 177 5.59 -8.56 -55.77
C LYS A 177 4.60 -7.81 -54.89
N TYR A 178 4.60 -8.09 -53.58
CA TYR A 178 3.48 -7.71 -52.71
C TYR A 178 3.64 -6.37 -52.00
N LEU A 179 4.86 -5.98 -51.60
CA LEU A 179 5.05 -4.73 -50.84
C LEU A 179 4.64 -3.48 -51.65
N PRO A 180 4.94 -3.36 -52.96
CA PRO A 180 4.44 -2.25 -53.77
C PRO A 180 2.92 -2.19 -53.88
N MET A 181 2.24 -3.35 -53.96
CA MET A 181 0.77 -3.40 -54.05
C MET A 181 0.12 -2.80 -52.79
N VAL A 182 0.61 -3.18 -51.62
CA VAL A 182 0.10 -2.70 -50.33
C VAL A 182 0.66 -1.34 -49.92
N SER A 183 1.54 -0.73 -50.72
CA SER A 183 2.14 0.58 -50.43
C SER A 183 1.67 1.68 -51.38
N THR A 184 1.94 1.54 -52.68
CA THR A 184 1.57 2.55 -53.70
C THR A 184 0.45 2.06 -54.60
N GLY A 185 0.23 0.74 -54.68
CA GLY A 185 -0.85 0.11 -55.45
C GLY A 185 -2.24 0.21 -54.81
N LYS A 186 -2.38 0.94 -53.69
CA LYS A 186 -3.64 1.17 -52.96
C LYS A 186 -4.43 -0.11 -52.62
N THR A 187 -3.72 -1.21 -52.37
CA THR A 187 -4.32 -2.50 -52.05
C THR A 187 -4.33 -2.75 -50.55
N TYR A 188 -5.50 -3.04 -49.95
CA TYR A 188 -5.57 -3.31 -48.51
C TYR A 188 -5.09 -4.70 -48.13
N ALA A 189 -4.67 -4.82 -46.86
CA ALA A 189 -4.13 -6.03 -46.28
C ALA A 189 -4.86 -6.39 -44.99
N ALA A 190 -4.98 -7.68 -44.72
CA ALA A 190 -5.58 -8.21 -43.50
C ALA A 190 -4.77 -9.37 -42.89
N PHE A 191 -4.92 -9.55 -41.58
CA PHE A 191 -4.30 -10.65 -40.82
C PHE A 191 -5.37 -11.65 -40.40
N ALA A 192 -5.35 -12.85 -41.00
CA ALA A 192 -6.42 -13.82 -40.94
C ALA A 192 -6.04 -15.07 -40.11
N LEU A 193 -6.12 -14.93 -38.78
CA LEU A 193 -5.77 -15.98 -37.81
C LEU A 193 -7.00 -16.55 -37.09
N THR A 194 -7.77 -15.67 -36.42
CA THR A 194 -8.88 -16.02 -35.52
C THR A 194 -10.00 -16.77 -36.22
N GLU A 195 -10.55 -17.76 -35.52
CA GLU A 195 -11.67 -18.60 -35.97
C GLU A 195 -12.76 -18.67 -34.91
N PRO A 196 -14.01 -19.05 -35.26
CA PRO A 196 -15.09 -19.21 -34.29
C PRO A 196 -14.73 -20.12 -33.10
N SER A 197 -13.84 -21.09 -33.34
CA SER A 197 -13.37 -22.04 -32.31
C SER A 197 -12.03 -21.71 -31.68
N SER A 198 -11.29 -20.71 -32.20
CA SER A 198 -9.88 -20.48 -31.84
C SER A 198 -9.55 -18.98 -31.83
N GLY A 199 -9.39 -18.44 -30.62
CA GLY A 199 -8.93 -17.07 -30.38
C GLY A 199 -7.55 -17.06 -29.72
N SER A 200 -7.51 -17.13 -28.39
CA SER A 200 -6.25 -17.14 -27.63
C SER A 200 -5.38 -18.36 -27.90
N ASP A 201 -5.99 -19.53 -28.15
CA ASP A 201 -5.28 -20.74 -28.58
C ASP A 201 -5.13 -20.74 -30.11
N ALA A 202 -4.12 -20.01 -30.61
CA ALA A 202 -3.83 -19.96 -32.04
C ALA A 202 -3.34 -21.31 -32.61
N GLY A 203 -2.97 -22.28 -31.76
CA GLY A 203 -2.55 -23.61 -32.19
C GLY A 203 -3.73 -24.51 -32.59
N SER A 204 -4.94 -24.23 -32.07
CA SER A 204 -6.14 -25.06 -32.28
C SER A 204 -6.96 -24.71 -33.53
N ILE A 205 -6.47 -23.82 -34.39
CA ILE A 205 -7.16 -23.42 -35.62
C ILE A 205 -7.49 -24.64 -36.50
N ARG A 206 -8.61 -24.57 -37.23
CA ARG A 206 -9.18 -25.66 -38.03
C ARG A 206 -9.14 -25.39 -39.54
N CYS A 207 -9.03 -24.13 -39.97
CA CYS A 207 -8.83 -23.81 -41.38
C CYS A 207 -7.64 -24.60 -41.91
N ARG A 208 -7.80 -25.25 -43.08
CA ARG A 208 -6.88 -26.28 -43.55
C ARG A 208 -6.45 -26.03 -44.98
N ALA A 209 -5.15 -26.20 -45.22
CA ALA A 209 -4.55 -26.15 -46.54
C ALA A 209 -3.99 -27.55 -46.89
N VAL A 210 -4.50 -28.16 -47.94
CA VAL A 210 -4.04 -29.47 -48.42
C VAL A 210 -3.20 -29.27 -49.67
N LYS A 211 -1.99 -29.83 -49.68
CA LYS A 211 -1.09 -29.74 -50.82
C LYS A 211 -1.67 -30.52 -52.00
N SER A 212 -1.67 -29.91 -53.20
CA SER A 212 -2.15 -30.56 -54.41
C SER A 212 -1.29 -31.78 -54.75
N ALA A 213 -1.87 -32.75 -55.47
CA ALA A 213 -1.16 -33.97 -55.86
C ALA A 213 0.08 -33.70 -56.74
N ASP A 214 0.07 -32.61 -57.52
CA ASP A 214 1.19 -32.17 -58.34
C ASP A 214 2.21 -31.28 -57.58
N GLY A 215 1.94 -30.98 -56.31
CA GLY A 215 2.78 -30.17 -55.43
C GLY A 215 2.89 -28.68 -55.79
N LYS A 216 2.13 -28.20 -56.77
CA LYS A 216 2.23 -26.81 -57.28
C LYS A 216 1.46 -25.78 -56.47
N HIS A 217 0.44 -26.20 -55.73
CA HIS A 217 -0.39 -25.30 -54.94
C HIS A 217 -0.95 -26.00 -53.70
N TYR A 218 -1.54 -25.22 -52.81
CA TYR A 218 -2.39 -25.68 -51.72
C TYR A 218 -3.86 -25.38 -52.05
N ILE A 219 -4.76 -26.24 -51.61
CA ILE A 219 -6.21 -26.00 -51.60
C ILE A 219 -6.59 -25.63 -50.18
N LEU A 220 -6.95 -24.37 -49.96
CA LEU A 220 -7.33 -23.83 -48.66
C LEU A 220 -8.86 -23.83 -48.49
N ASN A 221 -9.31 -24.39 -47.37
CA ASN A 221 -10.71 -24.43 -46.96
C ASN A 221 -10.88 -24.02 -45.49
N GLY A 222 -11.94 -23.26 -45.21
CA GLY A 222 -12.35 -22.89 -43.86
C GLY A 222 -12.87 -21.47 -43.76
N SER A 223 -13.01 -20.97 -42.54
CA SER A 223 -13.43 -19.59 -42.28
C SER A 223 -12.60 -18.95 -41.18
N LYS A 224 -12.58 -17.63 -41.20
CA LYS A 224 -11.96 -16.76 -40.19
C LYS A 224 -13.01 -15.77 -39.71
N ILE A 225 -12.94 -15.37 -38.44
CA ILE A 225 -13.93 -14.49 -37.81
C ILE A 225 -13.26 -13.25 -37.22
N TRP A 226 -13.97 -12.13 -37.27
CA TRP A 226 -13.54 -10.84 -36.75
C TRP A 226 -12.20 -10.35 -37.32
N ILE A 227 -12.01 -10.52 -38.63
CA ILE A 227 -10.81 -10.09 -39.32
C ILE A 227 -10.92 -8.60 -39.63
N SER A 228 -10.06 -7.81 -39.02
CA SER A 228 -9.91 -6.39 -39.36
C SER A 228 -9.49 -6.24 -40.82
N ASN A 229 -10.18 -5.37 -41.55
CA ASN A 229 -10.08 -5.21 -43.02
C ASN A 229 -10.52 -6.43 -43.83
N GLY A 230 -11.08 -7.48 -43.22
CA GLY A 230 -11.44 -8.73 -43.90
C GLY A 230 -12.45 -8.56 -45.04
N GLY A 231 -13.32 -7.55 -44.98
CA GLY A 231 -14.29 -7.24 -46.03
C GLY A 231 -13.75 -6.43 -47.20
N ILE A 232 -12.53 -5.88 -47.09
CA ILE A 232 -11.96 -4.93 -48.06
C ILE A 232 -10.53 -5.27 -48.52
N ALA A 233 -9.85 -6.18 -47.81
CA ALA A 233 -8.48 -6.58 -48.16
C ALA A 233 -8.46 -7.52 -49.37
N ASP A 234 -7.52 -7.26 -50.27
CA ASP A 234 -7.20 -8.15 -51.38
C ASP A 234 -5.96 -9.00 -51.11
N ILE A 235 -5.10 -8.58 -50.18
CA ILE A 235 -3.93 -9.35 -49.73
C ILE A 235 -4.15 -9.77 -48.28
N MET A 236 -3.98 -11.04 -47.96
CA MET A 236 -4.19 -11.56 -46.61
C MET A 236 -3.03 -12.44 -46.18
N THR A 237 -2.53 -12.24 -44.96
CA THR A 237 -1.71 -13.24 -44.30
C THR A 237 -2.65 -14.24 -43.62
N VAL A 238 -2.79 -15.44 -44.19
CA VAL A 238 -3.72 -16.49 -43.73
C VAL A 238 -2.97 -17.61 -43.04
N PHE A 239 -3.48 -18.07 -41.90
CA PHE A 239 -2.92 -19.19 -41.14
C PHE A 239 -3.84 -20.40 -41.24
N ALA A 240 -3.28 -21.55 -41.64
CA ALA A 240 -4.03 -22.79 -41.82
C ALA A 240 -3.21 -24.01 -41.40
N GLN A 241 -3.89 -25.06 -40.95
CA GLN A 241 -3.29 -26.36 -40.69
C GLN A 241 -2.85 -27.01 -41.99
N THR A 242 -1.63 -27.50 -41.99
CA THR A 242 -1.04 -28.31 -43.06
C THR A 242 -0.51 -29.60 -42.44
N GLU A 243 -0.74 -30.73 -43.09
CA GLU A 243 -0.12 -31.99 -42.69
C GLU A 243 1.39 -31.90 -42.96
N GLN A 244 2.21 -32.16 -41.94
CA GLN A 244 3.66 -32.12 -42.02
C GLN A 244 4.21 -33.45 -41.54
N GLU A 245 5.15 -34.01 -42.32
CA GLU A 245 5.86 -35.22 -41.93
C GLU A 245 7.06 -34.86 -41.05
N ASP A 246 7.18 -35.48 -39.88
CA ASP A 246 8.36 -35.33 -39.03
C ASP A 246 9.57 -36.00 -39.72
N PRO A 247 10.63 -35.24 -40.09
CA PRO A 247 11.77 -35.80 -40.82
C PRO A 247 12.54 -36.88 -40.05
N LYS A 248 12.40 -36.93 -38.71
CA LYS A 248 13.09 -37.90 -37.86
C LYS A 248 12.26 -39.16 -37.61
N THR A 249 10.93 -39.03 -37.53
CA THR A 249 10.06 -40.15 -37.14
C THR A 249 9.12 -40.62 -38.23
N GLY A 250 9.04 -39.93 -39.38
CA GLY A 250 8.08 -40.20 -40.47
C GLY A 250 6.61 -40.01 -40.05
N GLN A 251 6.34 -39.46 -38.87
CA GLN A 251 4.98 -39.28 -38.38
C GLN A 251 4.37 -38.02 -38.97
N LYS A 252 3.18 -38.17 -39.55
CA LYS A 252 2.37 -37.04 -40.01
C LYS A 252 1.71 -36.34 -38.83
N LYS A 253 1.92 -35.04 -38.72
CA LYS A 253 1.31 -34.16 -37.71
C LYS A 253 0.86 -32.87 -38.35
N ASP A 254 -0.31 -32.39 -37.96
CA ASP A 254 -0.74 -31.06 -38.37
C ASP A 254 0.13 -29.99 -37.70
N LYS A 255 0.58 -29.04 -38.51
CA LYS A 255 1.22 -27.81 -38.07
C LYS A 255 0.62 -26.64 -38.83
N VAL A 256 0.58 -25.48 -38.18
CA VAL A 256 0.14 -24.24 -38.80
C VAL A 256 1.20 -23.78 -39.82
N THR A 257 0.75 -23.42 -41.02
CA THR A 257 1.53 -22.74 -42.05
C THR A 257 0.91 -21.38 -42.33
N ALA A 258 1.76 -20.37 -42.59
CA ALA A 258 1.33 -19.04 -42.99
C ALA A 258 1.39 -18.91 -44.51
N PHE A 259 0.40 -18.24 -45.10
CA PHE A 259 0.27 -18.04 -46.53
C PHE A 259 -0.01 -16.58 -46.86
N ILE A 260 0.52 -16.10 -47.98
CA ILE A 260 0.04 -14.88 -48.63
C ILE A 260 -1.11 -15.30 -49.54
N VAL A 261 -2.34 -14.86 -49.26
CA VAL A 261 -3.53 -15.19 -50.04
C VAL A 261 -4.03 -13.93 -50.73
N GLU A 262 -4.15 -13.99 -52.05
CA GLU A 262 -4.81 -12.94 -52.83
C GLU A 262 -6.30 -13.26 -52.94
N ARG A 263 -7.18 -12.28 -52.73
CA ARG A 263 -8.62 -12.44 -52.96
C ARG A 263 -8.91 -12.86 -54.40
N GLY A 264 -8.07 -12.42 -55.34
CA GLY A 264 -8.13 -12.78 -56.76
C GLY A 264 -7.78 -14.24 -57.09
N PHE A 265 -7.31 -15.06 -56.13
CA PHE A 265 -7.10 -16.49 -56.37
C PHE A 265 -8.40 -17.29 -56.56
N GLY A 266 -9.56 -16.66 -56.30
CA GLY A 266 -10.88 -17.30 -56.39
C GLY A 266 -11.20 -18.11 -55.14
N GLY A 267 -12.50 -18.22 -54.82
CA GLY A 267 -12.97 -18.93 -53.62
C GLY A 267 -12.83 -18.15 -52.31
N VAL A 268 -12.44 -16.87 -52.35
CA VAL A 268 -12.35 -15.99 -51.17
C VAL A 268 -13.56 -15.05 -51.11
N SER A 269 -14.38 -15.16 -50.07
CA SER A 269 -15.52 -14.27 -49.83
C SER A 269 -15.51 -13.75 -48.39
N SER A 270 -16.39 -12.81 -48.05
CA SER A 270 -16.47 -12.24 -46.70
C SER A 270 -17.91 -11.90 -46.32
N GLY A 271 -18.20 -11.99 -45.02
CA GLY A 271 -19.47 -11.54 -44.45
C GLY A 271 -19.61 -10.01 -44.45
N PRO A 272 -20.78 -9.49 -44.05
CA PRO A 272 -20.97 -8.05 -43.85
C PRO A 272 -20.07 -7.53 -42.70
N PRO A 273 -19.80 -6.21 -42.64
CA PRO A 273 -19.13 -5.61 -41.50
C PRO A 273 -19.88 -5.83 -40.18
N GLU A 274 -19.16 -6.23 -39.14
CA GLU A 274 -19.70 -6.54 -37.81
C GLU A 274 -20.07 -5.28 -37.02
N ASN A 275 -21.23 -5.32 -36.35
CA ASN A 275 -21.65 -4.29 -35.40
C ASN A 275 -20.92 -4.47 -34.07
N LYS A 276 -20.30 -3.39 -33.57
CA LYS A 276 -19.45 -3.42 -32.37
C LYS A 276 -19.54 -2.13 -31.54
N MET A 277 -19.11 -2.21 -30.28
CA MET A 277 -19.20 -1.13 -29.30
C MET A 277 -18.47 0.14 -29.75
N GLY A 278 -17.21 0.01 -30.17
CA GLY A 278 -16.34 1.10 -30.61
C GLY A 278 -15.46 0.69 -31.78
N ILE A 279 -14.51 1.55 -32.15
CA ILE A 279 -13.69 1.51 -33.36
C ILE A 279 -14.54 1.22 -34.61
N LYS A 280 -15.75 1.79 -34.65
CA LYS A 280 -16.82 1.34 -35.56
C LYS A 280 -16.44 1.47 -37.03
N CYS A 281 -15.69 2.51 -37.39
CA CYS A 281 -15.24 2.74 -38.76
C CYS A 281 -14.21 1.73 -39.26
N SER A 282 -13.51 1.01 -38.37
CA SER A 282 -12.63 -0.07 -38.76
C SER A 282 -13.47 -1.26 -39.25
N ASN A 283 -13.24 -1.68 -40.50
CA ASN A 283 -13.90 -2.87 -41.04
C ASN A 283 -13.54 -4.11 -40.21
N THR A 284 -14.52 -4.93 -39.88
CA THR A 284 -14.34 -6.21 -39.19
C THR A 284 -15.33 -7.19 -39.81
N ALA A 285 -14.85 -8.29 -40.38
CA ALA A 285 -15.72 -9.22 -41.09
C ALA A 285 -15.26 -10.67 -40.90
N GLU A 286 -16.18 -11.61 -41.12
CA GLU A 286 -15.82 -12.99 -41.42
C GLU A 286 -15.20 -13.08 -42.82
N VAL A 287 -14.28 -14.01 -43.01
CA VAL A 287 -13.66 -14.33 -44.30
C VAL A 287 -13.76 -15.83 -44.54
N TYR A 288 -14.26 -16.22 -45.70
CA TYR A 288 -14.50 -17.60 -46.09
C TYR A 288 -13.56 -18.00 -47.22
N PHE A 289 -13.03 -19.22 -47.13
CA PHE A 289 -12.14 -19.82 -48.11
C PHE A 289 -12.75 -21.13 -48.57
N GLU A 290 -13.13 -21.20 -49.85
CA GLU A 290 -13.73 -22.37 -50.51
C GLU A 290 -12.87 -22.77 -51.70
N ASP A 291 -12.14 -23.88 -51.56
CA ASP A 291 -11.25 -24.44 -52.59
C ASP A 291 -10.25 -23.44 -53.18
N VAL A 292 -9.73 -22.53 -52.34
CA VAL A 292 -8.80 -21.48 -52.76
C VAL A 292 -7.46 -22.09 -53.13
N LYS A 293 -7.02 -21.88 -54.38
CA LYS A 293 -5.75 -22.40 -54.89
C LYS A 293 -4.61 -21.43 -54.59
N ILE A 294 -3.84 -21.71 -53.55
CA ILE A 294 -2.70 -20.89 -53.14
C ILE A 294 -1.42 -21.43 -53.78
N PRO A 295 -0.69 -20.66 -54.61
CA PRO A 295 0.56 -21.11 -55.20
C PRO A 295 1.60 -21.54 -54.15
N ILE A 296 2.49 -22.48 -54.48
CA ILE A 296 3.50 -22.98 -53.52
C ILE A 296 4.46 -21.88 -53.06
N GLU A 297 4.76 -20.94 -53.95
CA GLU A 297 5.59 -19.76 -53.71
C GLU A 297 4.94 -18.73 -52.78
N ASN A 298 3.67 -18.91 -52.41
CA ASN A 298 2.95 -18.04 -51.48
C ASN A 298 3.01 -18.53 -50.02
N VAL A 299 3.70 -19.65 -49.74
CA VAL A 299 4.03 -20.05 -48.37
C VAL A 299 4.99 -19.03 -47.75
N LEU A 300 4.64 -18.53 -46.56
CA LEU A 300 5.37 -17.47 -45.88
C LEU A 300 6.14 -18.01 -44.67
N GLY A 301 7.47 -17.87 -44.68
CA GLY A 301 8.32 -18.33 -43.57
C GLY A 301 8.54 -19.85 -43.48
N GLY A 302 8.10 -20.61 -44.48
CA GLY A 302 8.29 -22.06 -44.60
C GLY A 302 7.14 -22.90 -44.03
N GLU A 303 6.99 -24.11 -44.58
CA GLU A 303 5.93 -25.05 -44.18
C GLU A 303 6.05 -25.46 -42.70
N GLY A 304 4.91 -25.49 -42.00
CA GLY A 304 4.80 -25.85 -40.59
C GLY A 304 5.31 -24.80 -39.59
N ASN A 305 5.79 -23.63 -40.05
CA ASN A 305 6.33 -22.57 -39.19
C ASN A 305 5.34 -21.43 -38.89
N GLY A 306 4.08 -21.54 -39.35
CA GLY A 306 3.08 -20.48 -39.30
C GLY A 306 2.75 -19.99 -37.90
N PHE A 307 2.77 -20.85 -36.87
CA PHE A 307 2.56 -20.42 -35.48
C PHE A 307 3.66 -19.44 -35.02
N LYS A 308 4.92 -19.73 -35.35
CA LYS A 308 6.06 -18.84 -35.05
C LYS A 308 5.95 -17.53 -35.82
N VAL A 309 5.56 -17.58 -37.09
CA VAL A 309 5.31 -16.40 -37.92
C VAL A 309 4.23 -15.52 -37.29
N ALA A 310 3.08 -16.10 -36.91
CA ALA A 310 1.99 -15.38 -36.25
C ALA A 310 2.45 -14.69 -34.96
N MET A 311 3.11 -15.42 -34.07
CA MET A 311 3.57 -14.88 -32.79
C MET A 311 4.60 -13.77 -32.97
N ASN A 312 5.50 -13.88 -33.94
CA ASN A 312 6.49 -12.85 -34.20
C ASN A 312 5.90 -11.60 -34.86
N ILE A 313 4.89 -11.75 -35.71
CA ILE A 313 4.12 -10.60 -36.25
C ILE A 313 3.45 -9.84 -35.11
N LEU A 314 2.69 -10.53 -34.26
CA LEU A 314 2.00 -9.91 -33.12
C LEU A 314 3.00 -9.29 -32.14
N ASN A 315 4.09 -9.98 -31.83
CA ASN A 315 5.13 -9.45 -30.95
C ASN A 315 5.79 -8.19 -31.51
N ASN A 316 6.01 -8.13 -32.82
CA ASN A 316 6.56 -6.95 -33.49
C ASN A 316 5.57 -5.78 -33.54
N GLY A 317 4.26 -6.02 -33.62
CA GLY A 317 3.23 -4.97 -33.67
C GLY A 317 2.92 -4.30 -32.32
N ARG A 318 3.04 -5.03 -31.20
CA ARG A 318 2.59 -4.61 -29.87
C ARG A 318 3.12 -3.25 -29.37
N PHE A 319 4.35 -2.85 -29.72
CA PHE A 319 4.88 -1.55 -29.28
C PHE A 319 4.07 -0.38 -29.89
N GLY A 320 3.54 -0.55 -31.11
CA GLY A 320 2.72 0.46 -31.78
C GLY A 320 1.43 0.72 -31.02
N MET A 321 0.87 -0.31 -30.38
CA MET A 321 -0.32 -0.17 -29.54
C MET A 321 -0.06 0.72 -28.32
N ALA A 322 1.04 0.48 -27.60
CA ALA A 322 1.41 1.31 -26.46
C ALA A 322 1.63 2.78 -26.88
N ALA A 323 2.22 3.02 -28.05
CA ALA A 323 2.40 4.36 -28.60
C ALA A 323 1.07 5.03 -28.97
N THR A 324 0.16 4.31 -29.65
CA THR A 324 -1.20 4.81 -29.96
C THR A 324 -1.96 5.21 -28.69
N LEU A 325 -1.92 4.35 -27.67
CA LEU A 325 -2.64 4.58 -26.42
C LEU A 325 -2.02 5.70 -25.56
N SER A 326 -0.71 5.93 -25.67
CA SER A 326 -0.05 7.14 -25.15
C SER A 326 -0.70 8.40 -25.72
N GLY A 327 -0.85 8.46 -27.04
CA GLY A 327 -1.55 9.53 -27.74
C GLY A 327 -2.98 9.76 -27.23
N THR A 328 -3.74 8.67 -27.06
CA THR A 328 -5.10 8.71 -26.54
C THR A 328 -5.16 9.29 -25.13
N MET A 329 -4.28 8.83 -24.24
CA MET A 329 -4.23 9.34 -22.87
C MET A 329 -3.90 10.83 -22.82
N ARG A 330 -2.95 11.30 -23.65
CA ARG A 330 -2.64 12.73 -23.77
C ARG A 330 -3.90 13.53 -24.12
N ALA A 331 -4.69 13.09 -25.10
CA ALA A 331 -5.92 13.77 -25.51
C ALA A 331 -6.99 13.78 -24.40
N CYS A 332 -7.18 12.67 -23.69
CA CYS A 332 -8.09 12.59 -22.55
C CYS A 332 -7.66 13.52 -21.39
N ILE A 333 -6.36 13.51 -21.04
CA ILE A 333 -5.79 14.37 -20.00
C ILE A 333 -5.96 15.84 -20.37
N GLN A 334 -5.72 16.20 -21.63
CA GLN A 334 -5.90 17.57 -22.10
C GLN A 334 -7.34 18.05 -21.88
N LYS A 335 -8.35 17.26 -22.30
CA LYS A 335 -9.77 17.60 -22.06
C LYS A 335 -10.10 17.69 -20.57
N ALA A 336 -9.58 16.77 -19.75
CA ALA A 336 -9.79 16.78 -18.30
C ALA A 336 -9.18 18.01 -17.62
N ALA A 337 -7.95 18.37 -17.99
CA ALA A 337 -7.25 19.53 -17.46
C ALA A 337 -7.93 20.83 -17.89
N GLU A 338 -8.30 20.97 -19.17
CA GLU A 338 -9.09 22.10 -19.69
C GLU A 338 -10.42 22.23 -18.95
N HIS A 339 -11.12 21.14 -18.67
CA HIS A 339 -12.32 21.20 -17.84
C HIS A 339 -12.01 21.64 -16.40
N ALA A 340 -10.99 21.05 -15.77
CA ALA A 340 -10.64 21.32 -14.38
C ALA A 340 -10.23 22.77 -14.12
N THR A 341 -9.51 23.36 -15.08
CA THR A 341 -9.01 24.73 -15.07
C THR A 341 -10.09 25.78 -15.36
N ASN A 342 -11.20 25.40 -16.00
CA ASN A 342 -12.28 26.33 -16.38
C ASN A 342 -13.56 26.17 -15.54
N ARG A 343 -13.85 24.96 -15.05
CA ARG A 343 -15.08 24.66 -14.31
C ARG A 343 -15.02 25.23 -12.90
N VAL A 344 -16.02 26.04 -12.54
CA VAL A 344 -16.24 26.51 -11.17
C VAL A 344 -17.31 25.67 -10.48
N GLN A 345 -17.00 25.14 -9.31
CA GLN A 345 -17.96 24.47 -8.42
C GLN A 345 -17.59 24.77 -6.97
N PHE A 346 -18.59 24.96 -6.11
CA PHE A 346 -18.40 25.37 -4.70
C PHE A 346 -17.51 26.62 -4.54
N GLY A 347 -17.69 27.60 -5.43
CA GLY A 347 -17.05 28.93 -5.32
C GLY A 347 -15.62 29.06 -5.85
N ARG A 348 -14.99 28.00 -6.39
CA ARG A 348 -13.65 28.06 -7.00
C ARG A 348 -13.47 27.07 -8.15
N LYS A 349 -12.40 27.24 -8.94
CA LYS A 349 -12.04 26.31 -10.02
C LYS A 349 -11.76 24.91 -9.47
N ILE A 350 -12.24 23.88 -10.15
CA ILE A 350 -12.18 22.52 -9.58
C ILE A 350 -10.75 21.96 -9.51
N GLU A 351 -9.80 22.48 -10.29
CA GLU A 351 -8.36 22.18 -10.17
C GLU A 351 -7.77 22.44 -8.77
N THR A 352 -8.45 23.24 -7.95
CA THR A 352 -8.01 23.58 -6.58
C THR A 352 -8.43 22.55 -5.53
N TYR A 353 -9.20 21.51 -5.90
CA TYR A 353 -9.62 20.45 -4.98
C TYR A 353 -8.65 19.26 -5.04
N GLY A 354 -8.22 18.78 -3.88
CA GLY A 354 -7.30 17.64 -3.77
C GLY A 354 -7.77 16.38 -4.52
N GLY A 355 -9.07 16.07 -4.51
CA GLY A 355 -9.62 14.93 -5.25
C GLY A 355 -9.50 15.06 -6.78
N ILE A 356 -9.48 16.27 -7.32
CA ILE A 356 -9.23 16.50 -8.76
C ILE A 356 -7.73 16.48 -9.05
N GLN A 357 -6.92 17.08 -8.18
CA GLN A 357 -5.47 17.09 -8.29
C GLN A 357 -4.89 15.67 -8.30
N GLU A 358 -5.39 14.79 -7.43
CA GLU A 358 -4.99 13.38 -7.40
C GLU A 358 -5.32 12.66 -8.72
N LYS A 359 -6.54 12.83 -9.24
CA LYS A 359 -6.94 12.20 -10.51
C LYS A 359 -6.05 12.66 -11.66
N LEU A 360 -5.85 13.98 -11.81
CA LEU A 360 -4.96 14.52 -12.84
C LEU A 360 -3.51 14.02 -12.69
N ALA A 361 -3.00 13.95 -11.46
CA ALA A 361 -1.66 13.44 -11.18
C ALA A 361 -1.52 11.95 -11.55
N ARG A 362 -2.49 11.10 -11.14
CA ARG A 362 -2.50 9.67 -11.49
C ARG A 362 -2.61 9.48 -13.00
N MET A 363 -3.52 10.20 -13.66
CA MET A 363 -3.66 10.13 -15.11
C MET A 363 -2.35 10.50 -15.82
N ALA A 364 -1.69 11.57 -15.39
CA ALA A 364 -0.40 11.99 -15.93
C ALA A 364 0.70 10.93 -15.72
N MET A 365 0.78 10.30 -14.55
CA MET A 365 1.74 9.22 -14.29
C MET A 365 1.49 7.99 -15.17
N HIS A 366 0.23 7.56 -15.32
CA HIS A 366 -0.15 6.45 -16.21
C HIS A 366 0.25 6.70 -17.67
N HIS A 367 0.00 7.92 -18.16
CA HIS A 367 0.45 8.35 -19.49
C HIS A 367 1.98 8.37 -19.58
N TYR A 368 2.67 8.95 -18.60
CA TYR A 368 4.13 9.05 -18.57
C TYR A 368 4.80 7.68 -18.62
N VAL A 369 4.36 6.72 -17.79
CA VAL A 369 4.87 5.34 -17.79
C VAL A 369 4.61 4.67 -19.14
N THR A 370 3.37 4.76 -19.66
CA THR A 370 3.01 4.12 -20.94
C THR A 370 3.83 4.63 -22.10
N GLN A 371 3.96 5.96 -22.21
CA GLN A 371 4.79 6.57 -23.26
C GLN A 371 6.26 6.13 -23.10
N SER A 372 6.77 6.06 -21.87
CA SER A 372 8.13 5.62 -21.61
C SER A 372 8.35 4.16 -22.00
N MET A 373 7.40 3.27 -21.74
CA MET A 373 7.48 1.88 -22.19
C MET A 373 7.47 1.75 -23.71
N ALA A 374 6.58 2.50 -24.39
CA ALA A 374 6.45 2.45 -25.84
C ALA A 374 7.76 2.84 -26.54
N TYR A 375 8.36 3.96 -26.13
CA TYR A 375 9.60 4.47 -26.71
C TYR A 375 10.86 3.71 -26.24
N MET A 376 10.84 3.09 -25.06
CA MET A 376 11.91 2.19 -24.65
C MET A 376 11.95 0.93 -25.54
N ILE A 377 10.80 0.32 -25.80
CA ILE A 377 10.72 -0.91 -26.61
C ILE A 377 11.08 -0.62 -28.07
N SER A 378 10.51 0.42 -28.68
CA SER A 378 10.85 0.76 -30.06
C SER A 378 12.32 1.16 -30.22
N GLY A 379 12.89 1.90 -29.26
CA GLY A 379 14.31 2.21 -29.24
C GLY A 379 15.19 0.97 -29.08
N ASN A 380 14.79 0.00 -28.25
CA ASN A 380 15.47 -1.28 -28.12
C ASN A 380 15.41 -2.10 -29.41
N MET A 381 14.28 -2.10 -30.11
CA MET A 381 14.12 -2.78 -31.40
C MET A 381 15.02 -2.15 -32.47
N ASP A 382 15.06 -0.82 -32.56
CA ASP A 382 15.88 -0.09 -33.52
C ASP A 382 17.39 -0.22 -33.26
N THR A 383 17.78 -0.48 -32.01
CA THR A 383 19.18 -0.77 -31.63
C THR A 383 19.54 -2.26 -31.73
N GLY A 384 18.66 -3.09 -32.30
CA GLY A 384 18.93 -4.50 -32.63
C GLY A 384 18.61 -5.51 -31.53
N SER A 385 17.79 -5.15 -30.54
CA SER A 385 17.31 -6.10 -29.53
C SER A 385 16.46 -7.20 -30.18
N LEU A 386 16.76 -8.45 -29.82
CA LEU A 386 15.97 -9.62 -30.20
C LEU A 386 15.13 -10.18 -29.05
N ASP A 387 15.45 -9.79 -27.81
CA ASP A 387 14.85 -10.29 -26.58
C ASP A 387 13.98 -9.19 -25.95
N TYR A 388 12.76 -8.99 -26.48
CA TYR A 388 11.85 -7.93 -26.01
C TYR A 388 10.39 -8.39 -25.84
N HIS A 389 10.13 -9.69 -25.92
CA HIS A 389 8.76 -10.21 -26.00
C HIS A 389 7.97 -10.06 -24.70
N LEU A 390 8.63 -10.13 -23.53
CA LEU A 390 7.99 -9.86 -22.25
C LEU A 390 7.72 -8.37 -22.09
N GLU A 391 8.67 -7.52 -22.48
CA GLU A 391 8.56 -6.07 -22.44
C GLU A 391 7.40 -5.58 -23.32
N ALA A 392 7.28 -6.14 -24.53
CA ALA A 392 6.18 -5.86 -25.45
C ALA A 392 4.82 -6.34 -24.93
N ALA A 393 4.75 -7.49 -24.24
CA ALA A 393 3.52 -7.96 -23.61
C ALA A 393 3.10 -7.06 -22.44
N ILE A 394 4.06 -6.69 -21.57
CA ILE A 394 3.83 -5.80 -20.44
C ILE A 394 3.37 -4.43 -20.90
N SER A 395 4.01 -3.84 -21.91
CA SER A 395 3.62 -2.52 -22.40
C SER A 395 2.21 -2.52 -22.99
N LYS A 396 1.80 -3.58 -23.69
CA LYS A 396 0.44 -3.74 -24.20
C LYS A 396 -0.58 -3.80 -23.06
N VAL A 397 -0.34 -4.67 -22.06
CA VAL A 397 -1.23 -4.82 -20.90
C VAL A 397 -1.35 -3.48 -20.14
N PHE A 398 -0.21 -2.89 -19.78
CA PHE A 398 -0.16 -1.65 -19.01
C PHE A 398 -0.79 -0.49 -19.77
N ALA A 399 -0.47 -0.31 -21.06
CA ALA A 399 -1.00 0.79 -21.86
C ALA A 399 -2.51 0.71 -22.06
N SER A 400 -3.05 -0.48 -22.32
CA SER A 400 -4.49 -0.68 -22.56
C SER A 400 -5.33 -0.48 -21.30
N GLU A 401 -4.83 -0.89 -20.13
CA GLU A 401 -5.49 -0.64 -18.85
C GLU A 401 -5.32 0.81 -18.39
N SER A 402 -4.15 1.40 -18.59
CA SER A 402 -3.88 2.81 -18.29
C SER A 402 -4.74 3.74 -19.14
N ALA A 403 -4.85 3.50 -20.44
CA ALA A 403 -5.69 4.32 -21.32
C ALA A 403 -7.17 4.22 -20.97
N TRP A 404 -7.65 3.02 -20.61
CA TRP A 404 -9.00 2.82 -20.09
C TRP A 404 -9.23 3.64 -18.80
N TYR A 405 -8.34 3.50 -17.81
CA TYR A 405 -8.43 4.24 -16.55
C TYR A 405 -8.41 5.76 -16.77
N VAL A 406 -7.49 6.25 -17.60
CA VAL A 406 -7.36 7.69 -17.90
C VAL A 406 -8.61 8.23 -18.59
N CYS A 407 -9.20 7.50 -19.54
CA CYS A 407 -10.43 7.93 -20.19
C CYS A 407 -11.62 7.93 -19.23
N ASP A 408 -11.74 6.92 -18.38
CA ASP A 408 -12.79 6.81 -17.35
C ASP A 408 -12.69 7.97 -16.34
N GLU A 409 -11.48 8.26 -15.85
CA GLU A 409 -11.25 9.38 -14.94
C GLU A 409 -11.45 10.75 -15.61
N ALA A 410 -11.12 10.88 -16.90
CA ALA A 410 -11.46 12.08 -17.66
C ALA A 410 -12.98 12.30 -17.69
N ILE A 411 -13.78 11.25 -17.93
CA ILE A 411 -15.25 11.32 -17.87
C ILE A 411 -15.70 11.75 -16.48
N GLN A 412 -15.12 11.17 -15.42
CA GLN A 412 -15.46 11.50 -14.04
C GLN A 412 -15.14 12.96 -13.68
N ILE A 413 -14.01 13.51 -14.15
CA ILE A 413 -13.64 14.92 -13.95
C ILE A 413 -14.63 15.86 -14.66
N LEU A 414 -15.08 15.49 -15.87
CA LEU A 414 -16.07 16.26 -16.63
C LEU A 414 -17.51 16.10 -16.10
N GLY A 415 -17.75 15.18 -15.17
CA GLY A 415 -19.05 14.90 -14.59
C GLY A 415 -20.08 14.52 -15.67
N GLY A 416 -21.29 15.08 -15.58
CA GLY A 416 -22.36 14.79 -16.54
C GLY A 416 -21.97 15.06 -18.00
N MET A 417 -21.10 16.05 -18.27
CA MET A 417 -20.65 16.35 -19.63
C MET A 417 -19.77 15.25 -20.22
N GLY A 418 -18.98 14.56 -19.40
CA GLY A 418 -18.12 13.45 -19.85
C GLY A 418 -18.93 12.28 -20.41
N PHE A 419 -20.17 12.11 -19.95
CA PHE A 419 -21.11 11.08 -20.43
C PHE A 419 -21.81 11.47 -21.74
N MET A 420 -21.80 12.75 -22.13
CA MET A 420 -22.52 13.23 -23.31
C MET A 420 -21.73 12.99 -24.59
N LYS A 421 -22.43 12.60 -25.66
CA LYS A 421 -21.84 12.27 -26.97
C LYS A 421 -20.99 13.41 -27.55
N ASP A 422 -21.46 14.66 -27.43
CA ASP A 422 -20.77 15.84 -27.95
C ASP A 422 -19.39 16.06 -27.33
N CYS A 423 -19.16 15.57 -26.10
CA CYS A 423 -17.84 15.61 -25.48
C CYS A 423 -16.83 14.68 -26.18
N GLY A 424 -17.32 13.59 -26.78
CA GLY A 424 -16.52 12.59 -27.49
C GLY A 424 -15.72 11.63 -26.61
N LEU A 425 -15.66 11.82 -25.28
CA LEU A 425 -14.96 10.89 -24.38
C LEU A 425 -15.66 9.52 -24.31
N GLU A 426 -16.99 9.47 -24.37
CA GLU A 426 -17.74 8.21 -24.41
C GLU A 426 -17.34 7.36 -25.64
N ARG A 427 -17.12 7.99 -26.79
CA ARG A 427 -16.64 7.33 -28.01
C ARG A 427 -15.26 6.74 -27.79
N VAL A 428 -14.32 7.54 -27.26
CA VAL A 428 -12.97 7.05 -26.95
C VAL A 428 -13.01 5.88 -25.97
N MET A 429 -13.86 5.93 -24.95
CA MET A 429 -14.04 4.82 -24.01
C MET A 429 -14.58 3.56 -24.69
N ARG A 430 -15.57 3.69 -25.59
CA ARG A 430 -16.05 2.58 -26.42
C ARG A 430 -14.95 1.98 -27.28
N ASP A 431 -14.12 2.82 -27.90
CA ASP A 431 -13.00 2.42 -28.75
C ASP A 431 -11.94 1.67 -27.93
N LEU A 432 -11.61 2.15 -26.73
CA LEU A 432 -10.57 1.58 -25.86
C LEU A 432 -10.87 0.18 -25.36
N ARG A 433 -12.15 -0.21 -25.24
CA ARG A 433 -12.52 -1.47 -24.59
C ARG A 433 -11.87 -2.70 -25.24
N ILE A 434 -11.74 -2.70 -26.57
CA ILE A 434 -11.20 -3.83 -27.33
C ILE A 434 -9.67 -3.97 -27.18
N PHE A 435 -8.96 -2.89 -26.82
CA PHE A 435 -7.50 -2.91 -26.67
C PHE A 435 -7.03 -3.81 -25.54
N ARG A 436 -7.90 -4.11 -24.56
CA ARG A 436 -7.64 -5.08 -23.49
C ARG A 436 -7.84 -6.54 -23.92
N ILE A 437 -8.36 -6.78 -25.13
CA ILE A 437 -8.82 -8.09 -25.60
C ILE A 437 -8.02 -8.56 -26.82
N PHE A 438 -7.98 -7.80 -27.91
CA PHE A 438 -7.32 -8.23 -29.14
C PHE A 438 -5.79 -8.17 -29.04
N GLU A 439 -5.09 -8.72 -30.03
CA GLU A 439 -3.61 -8.83 -30.05
C GLU A 439 -3.01 -9.60 -28.84
N GLY A 440 -3.84 -10.48 -28.27
CA GLY A 440 -3.62 -11.20 -27.02
C GLY A 440 -4.39 -10.55 -25.87
N THR A 441 -5.33 -11.27 -25.28
CA THR A 441 -6.09 -10.74 -24.12
C THR A 441 -5.13 -10.43 -23.00
N ASN A 442 -5.40 -9.36 -22.22
CA ASN A 442 -4.49 -8.98 -21.14
C ASN A 442 -4.30 -10.12 -20.13
N ASP A 443 -5.32 -10.96 -19.91
CA ASP A 443 -5.24 -12.16 -19.07
C ASP A 443 -4.25 -13.19 -19.61
N ILE A 444 -4.29 -13.49 -20.92
CA ILE A 444 -3.37 -14.43 -21.55
C ILE A 444 -1.96 -13.86 -21.62
N LEU A 445 -1.81 -12.54 -21.82
CA LEU A 445 -0.50 -11.89 -21.79
C LEU A 445 0.12 -11.88 -20.40
N ARG A 446 -0.68 -11.76 -19.32
CA ARG A 446 -0.19 -11.96 -17.95
C ARG A 446 0.34 -13.36 -17.74
N LEU A 447 -0.42 -14.38 -18.15
CA LEU A 447 0.04 -15.77 -18.08
C LEU A 447 1.30 -15.98 -18.91
N PHE A 448 1.37 -15.42 -20.12
CA PHE A 448 2.56 -15.47 -20.97
C PHE A 448 3.79 -14.84 -20.29
N VAL A 449 3.64 -13.65 -19.70
CA VAL A 449 4.72 -12.96 -18.97
C VAL A 449 5.23 -13.83 -17.81
N ALA A 450 4.31 -14.29 -16.95
CA ALA A 450 4.66 -15.09 -15.79
C ALA A 450 5.29 -16.44 -16.17
N LEU A 451 4.66 -17.19 -17.07
CA LEU A 451 5.10 -18.54 -17.45
C LEU A 451 6.43 -18.52 -18.20
N THR A 452 6.61 -17.58 -19.13
CA THR A 452 7.86 -17.47 -19.89
C THR A 452 9.02 -17.06 -18.97
N GLY A 453 8.79 -16.10 -18.07
CA GLY A 453 9.78 -15.69 -17.07
C GLY A 453 10.15 -16.81 -16.09
N ILE A 454 9.15 -17.51 -15.54
CA ILE A 454 9.34 -18.68 -14.67
C ILE A 454 10.08 -19.80 -15.42
N GLN A 455 9.75 -20.07 -16.69
CA GLN A 455 10.41 -21.10 -17.49
C GLN A 455 11.90 -20.81 -17.63
N TYR A 456 12.26 -19.54 -17.88
CA TYR A 456 13.65 -19.10 -17.92
C TYR A 456 14.35 -19.33 -16.57
N ALA A 457 13.76 -18.86 -15.46
CA ALA A 457 14.31 -19.06 -14.12
C ALA A 457 14.47 -20.56 -13.74
N GLY A 458 13.45 -21.38 -14.03
CA GLY A 458 13.46 -22.81 -13.75
C GLY A 458 14.47 -23.61 -14.59
N SER A 459 14.78 -23.15 -15.82
CA SER A 459 15.83 -23.77 -16.63
C SER A 459 17.21 -23.62 -16.00
N HIS A 460 17.48 -22.46 -15.41
CA HIS A 460 18.72 -22.17 -14.69
C HIS A 460 18.80 -22.92 -13.35
N LEU A 461 17.67 -23.04 -12.64
CA LEU A 461 17.62 -23.80 -11.38
C LEU A 461 17.91 -25.29 -11.60
N LYS A 462 17.47 -25.88 -12.72
CA LYS A 462 17.82 -27.25 -13.11
C LYS A 462 19.30 -27.42 -13.45
N GLU A 463 19.91 -26.41 -14.08
CA GLU A 463 21.35 -26.40 -14.37
C GLU A 463 22.16 -26.40 -13.07
N LEU A 464 21.78 -25.57 -12.10
CA LEU A 464 22.34 -25.58 -10.75
C LEU A 464 22.14 -26.94 -10.06
N GLN A 465 20.94 -27.52 -10.09
CA GLN A 465 20.70 -28.85 -9.52
C GLN A 465 21.56 -29.95 -10.16
N ARG A 466 21.80 -29.89 -11.48
CA ARG A 466 22.71 -30.82 -12.17
C ARG A 466 24.17 -30.58 -11.76
N ALA A 467 24.58 -29.33 -11.62
CA ALA A 467 25.90 -28.98 -11.13
C ALA A 467 26.14 -29.53 -9.71
N PHE A 468 25.18 -29.41 -8.80
CA PHE A 468 25.24 -29.98 -7.45
C PHE A 468 25.32 -31.53 -7.44
N LYS A 469 24.75 -32.22 -8.43
CA LYS A 469 24.88 -33.69 -8.57
C LYS A 469 26.27 -34.13 -9.04
N ASN A 470 27.02 -33.27 -9.73
CA ASN A 470 28.38 -33.50 -10.19
C ASN A 470 29.33 -32.38 -9.69
N PRO A 471 29.60 -32.32 -8.38
CA PRO A 471 30.29 -31.18 -7.77
C PRO A 471 31.77 -31.05 -8.18
N ALA A 472 32.44 -32.16 -8.52
CA ALA A 472 33.85 -32.18 -8.91
C ALA A 472 34.14 -31.40 -10.20
N THR A 473 33.20 -31.37 -11.16
CA THR A 473 33.36 -30.69 -12.46
C THR A 473 32.74 -29.29 -12.52
N ASN A 474 31.92 -28.91 -11.53
CA ASN A 474 31.16 -27.65 -11.53
C ASN A 474 31.41 -26.76 -10.29
N MET A 475 32.56 -26.95 -9.63
CA MET A 475 32.92 -26.30 -8.37
C MET A 475 32.85 -24.77 -8.46
N GLY A 476 33.26 -24.16 -9.57
CA GLY A 476 33.20 -22.72 -9.78
C GLY A 476 31.78 -22.13 -9.84
N LEU A 477 30.82 -22.86 -10.43
CA LEU A 477 29.42 -22.43 -10.51
C LEU A 477 28.74 -22.55 -9.13
N ILE A 478 29.00 -23.65 -8.42
CA ILE A 478 28.47 -23.91 -7.07
C ILE A 478 29.01 -22.89 -6.07
N PHE A 479 30.31 -22.60 -6.10
CA PHE A 479 30.93 -21.63 -5.21
C PHE A 479 30.38 -20.22 -5.44
N LYS A 480 30.26 -19.80 -6.71
CA LYS A 480 29.70 -18.49 -7.09
C LYS A 480 28.25 -18.31 -6.66
N GLU A 481 27.41 -19.34 -6.81
CA GLU A 481 26.00 -19.25 -6.41
C GLU A 481 25.81 -19.38 -4.89
N GLY A 482 26.62 -20.24 -4.24
CA GLY A 482 26.65 -20.38 -2.78
C GLY A 482 27.11 -19.09 -2.08
N SER A 483 28.17 -18.44 -2.59
CA SER A 483 28.62 -17.15 -2.08
C SER A 483 27.58 -16.06 -2.31
N ARG A 484 26.91 -16.04 -3.47
CA ARG A 484 25.86 -15.07 -3.80
C ARG A 484 24.65 -15.21 -2.87
N ARG A 485 24.20 -16.43 -2.60
CA ARG A 485 23.09 -16.70 -1.65
C ARG A 485 23.47 -16.33 -0.22
N ALA A 486 24.69 -16.65 0.21
CA ALA A 486 25.20 -16.29 1.53
C ALA A 486 25.28 -14.77 1.70
N ILE A 487 25.82 -14.04 0.71
CA ILE A 487 25.92 -12.58 0.68
C ILE A 487 24.52 -11.93 0.76
N ARG A 488 23.55 -12.41 -0.04
CA ARG A 488 22.15 -11.93 0.03
C ARG A 488 21.49 -12.16 1.39
N SER A 489 21.76 -13.29 2.04
CA SER A 489 21.17 -13.61 3.35
C SER A 489 21.67 -12.73 4.50
N ILE A 490 22.83 -12.08 4.34
CA ILE A 490 23.41 -11.14 5.31
C ILE A 490 23.14 -9.65 4.96
N GLY A 491 22.30 -9.38 3.96
CA GLY A 491 21.88 -8.03 3.58
C GLY A 491 22.88 -7.23 2.72
N TYR A 492 24.00 -7.83 2.31
CA TYR A 492 24.93 -7.25 1.35
C TYR A 492 24.71 -7.89 -0.04
N GLY A 493 25.00 -7.19 -1.15
CA GLY A 493 24.94 -7.77 -2.51
C GLY A 493 23.54 -8.09 -3.08
N GLY A 494 22.52 -7.36 -2.64
CA GLY A 494 21.24 -7.25 -3.37
C GLY A 494 21.43 -6.57 -4.74
N THR A 495 20.37 -6.55 -5.54
CA THR A 495 20.37 -5.73 -6.75
C THR A 495 20.55 -4.25 -6.39
N ASP A 496 21.31 -3.50 -7.18
CA ASP A 496 21.51 -2.06 -6.94
C ASP A 496 21.39 -1.29 -8.26
N LEU A 497 20.29 -0.53 -8.36
CA LEU A 497 20.03 0.37 -9.48
C LEU A 497 20.58 1.79 -9.24
N SER A 498 21.06 2.11 -8.03
CA SER A 498 21.47 3.46 -7.66
C SER A 498 22.61 4.01 -8.53
N SER A 499 23.49 3.13 -9.03
CA SER A 499 24.58 3.50 -9.95
C SER A 499 24.12 3.90 -11.35
N TYR A 500 22.90 3.52 -11.75
CA TYR A 500 22.38 3.78 -13.09
C TYR A 500 21.55 5.05 -13.17
N VAL A 501 21.09 5.58 -12.03
CA VAL A 501 20.16 6.72 -11.96
C VAL A 501 20.84 8.04 -11.60
N ALA A 502 20.14 9.16 -11.79
CA ALA A 502 20.59 10.46 -11.32
C ALA A 502 20.42 10.61 -9.79
N GLU A 503 21.19 11.51 -9.17
CA GLU A 503 21.21 11.72 -7.71
C GLU A 503 19.80 11.85 -7.07
N PRO A 504 18.87 12.66 -7.63
CA PRO A 504 17.55 12.85 -7.02
C PRO A 504 16.69 11.59 -6.97
N LEU A 505 17.05 10.54 -7.73
CA LEU A 505 16.28 9.32 -7.93
C LEU A 505 16.87 8.09 -7.23
N LYS A 506 18.02 8.22 -6.55
CA LYS A 506 18.69 7.09 -5.89
C LYS A 506 17.81 6.34 -4.89
N LEU A 507 16.96 7.06 -4.13
CA LEU A 507 16.03 6.44 -3.19
C LEU A 507 14.98 5.58 -3.92
N SER A 508 14.36 6.12 -4.97
CA SER A 508 13.39 5.38 -5.80
C SER A 508 14.04 4.20 -6.53
N ALA A 509 15.31 4.32 -6.93
CA ALA A 509 16.07 3.21 -7.49
C ALA A 509 16.35 2.10 -6.47
N LYS A 510 16.60 2.46 -5.20
CA LYS A 510 16.72 1.49 -4.10
C LYS A 510 15.39 0.75 -3.90
N GLN A 511 14.26 1.46 -3.87
CA GLN A 511 12.92 0.84 -3.78
C GLN A 511 12.67 -0.15 -4.93
N CYS A 512 12.98 0.24 -6.17
CA CYS A 512 12.87 -0.66 -7.32
C CYS A 512 13.77 -1.90 -7.18
N SER A 513 14.99 -1.72 -6.65
CA SER A 513 15.92 -2.84 -6.42
C SER A 513 15.39 -3.82 -5.37
N GLU A 514 14.80 -3.32 -4.29
CA GLU A 514 14.15 -4.15 -3.27
C GLU A 514 12.98 -4.96 -3.86
N CYS A 515 12.16 -4.35 -4.72
CA CYS A 515 11.09 -5.05 -5.45
C CYS A 515 11.65 -6.18 -6.32
N ILE A 516 12.76 -5.96 -7.05
CA ILE A 516 13.40 -6.99 -7.89
C ILE A 516 13.90 -8.17 -7.03
N ASP A 517 14.52 -7.89 -5.89
CA ASP A 517 15.03 -8.93 -5.01
C ASP A 517 13.89 -9.76 -4.38
N LEU A 518 12.82 -9.11 -3.91
CA LEU A 518 11.63 -9.78 -3.36
C LEU A 518 10.91 -10.60 -4.45
N PHE A 519 10.79 -10.04 -5.66
CA PHE A 519 10.19 -10.71 -6.81
C PHE A 519 10.97 -11.99 -7.15
N GLY A 520 12.30 -11.91 -7.27
CA GLY A 520 13.15 -13.07 -7.58
C GLY A 520 13.05 -14.18 -6.52
N GLN A 521 13.06 -13.81 -5.23
CA GLN A 521 12.88 -14.77 -4.12
C GLN A 521 11.52 -15.47 -4.16
N THR A 522 10.48 -14.72 -4.52
CA THR A 522 9.12 -15.25 -4.66
C THR A 522 9.05 -16.24 -5.82
N VAL A 523 9.62 -15.91 -6.98
CA VAL A 523 9.70 -16.83 -8.14
C VAL A 523 10.41 -18.13 -7.78
N GLU A 524 11.56 -18.04 -7.10
CA GLU A 524 12.31 -19.22 -6.66
C GLU A 524 11.48 -20.10 -5.71
N SER A 525 10.81 -19.48 -4.73
CA SER A 525 9.96 -20.18 -3.77
C SER A 525 8.79 -20.90 -4.45
N LEU A 526 8.13 -20.25 -5.42
CA LEU A 526 7.05 -20.85 -6.20
C LEU A 526 7.54 -22.02 -7.06
N LEU A 527 8.70 -21.89 -7.70
CA LEU A 527 9.32 -22.96 -8.48
C LEU A 527 9.67 -24.17 -7.61
N ILE A 528 10.19 -23.97 -6.40
CA ILE A 528 10.48 -25.05 -5.45
C ILE A 528 9.19 -25.75 -5.01
N LYS A 529 8.15 -24.98 -4.67
CA LYS A 529 6.89 -25.51 -4.13
C LYS A 529 6.08 -26.28 -5.17
N TYR A 530 5.92 -25.74 -6.37
CA TYR A 530 4.98 -26.26 -7.38
C TYR A 530 5.67 -27.01 -8.52
N GLY A 531 6.97 -26.78 -8.76
CA GLY A 531 7.70 -27.37 -9.88
C GLY A 531 7.00 -27.12 -11.22
N LYS A 532 6.72 -28.19 -11.99
CA LYS A 532 5.99 -28.07 -13.26
C LYS A 532 4.50 -27.72 -13.10
N LYS A 533 3.90 -27.97 -11.93
CA LYS A 533 2.47 -27.72 -11.68
C LYS A 533 2.15 -26.23 -11.52
N ILE A 534 3.16 -25.36 -11.46
CA ILE A 534 2.95 -23.90 -11.39
C ILE A 534 2.11 -23.37 -12.56
N VAL A 535 2.07 -24.08 -13.69
CA VAL A 535 1.23 -23.75 -14.84
C VAL A 535 -0.26 -23.75 -14.54
N ASP A 536 -0.69 -24.52 -13.52
CA ASP A 536 -2.09 -24.63 -13.11
C ASP A 536 -2.49 -23.56 -12.07
N GLU A 537 -1.53 -22.82 -11.51
CA GLU A 537 -1.71 -21.88 -10.40
C GLU A 537 -1.98 -20.44 -10.87
N GLN A 538 -3.00 -20.26 -11.72
CA GLN A 538 -3.25 -18.99 -12.42
C GLN A 538 -3.41 -17.77 -11.50
N PHE A 539 -3.99 -17.94 -10.30
CA PHE A 539 -4.10 -16.84 -9.33
C PHE A 539 -2.73 -16.30 -8.90
N LEU A 540 -1.74 -17.17 -8.76
CA LEU A 540 -0.38 -16.79 -8.40
C LEU A 540 0.36 -16.21 -9.60
N LEU A 541 0.17 -16.80 -10.79
CA LEU A 541 0.75 -16.31 -12.04
C LEU A 541 0.28 -14.88 -12.38
N ASN A 542 -1.00 -14.58 -12.18
CA ASN A 542 -1.52 -13.22 -12.40
C ASN A 542 -0.86 -12.19 -11.47
N ARG A 543 -0.77 -12.49 -10.17
CA ARG A 543 -0.10 -11.62 -9.19
C ARG A 543 1.38 -11.43 -9.52
N LEU A 544 2.04 -12.49 -10.01
CA LEU A 544 3.43 -12.42 -10.44
C LEU A 544 3.58 -11.55 -11.69
N ALA A 545 2.67 -11.66 -12.66
CA ALA A 545 2.68 -10.80 -13.83
C ALA A 545 2.47 -9.33 -13.46
N ASP A 546 1.53 -9.02 -12.57
CA ASP A 546 1.31 -7.64 -12.09
C ASP A 546 2.55 -7.08 -11.38
N ALA A 547 3.18 -7.85 -10.50
CA ALA A 547 4.44 -7.44 -9.86
C ALA A 547 5.57 -7.20 -10.87
N ALA A 548 5.66 -8.00 -11.94
CA ALA A 548 6.62 -7.80 -13.02
C ALA A 548 6.32 -6.51 -13.83
N ILE A 549 5.03 -6.22 -14.07
CA ILE A 549 4.57 -5.01 -14.76
C ILE A 549 4.99 -3.78 -13.96
N ASP A 550 4.70 -3.74 -12.65
CA ASP A 550 5.03 -2.60 -11.79
C ASP A 550 6.55 -2.41 -11.64
N THR A 551 7.28 -3.50 -11.45
CA THR A 551 8.75 -3.45 -11.34
C THR A 551 9.39 -2.91 -12.62
N TYR A 552 8.90 -3.32 -13.79
CA TYR A 552 9.36 -2.79 -15.07
C TYR A 552 8.95 -1.33 -15.27
N ALA A 553 7.73 -0.96 -14.88
CA ALA A 553 7.26 0.42 -14.90
C ALA A 553 8.19 1.34 -14.10
N MET A 554 8.54 0.95 -12.86
CA MET A 554 9.50 1.68 -12.02
C MET A 554 10.86 1.86 -12.72
N ALA A 555 11.44 0.77 -13.25
CA ALA A 555 12.74 0.82 -13.91
C ALA A 555 12.74 1.74 -15.16
N VAL A 556 11.66 1.67 -15.95
CA VAL A 556 11.47 2.48 -17.17
C VAL A 556 11.44 3.98 -16.83
N VAL A 557 10.64 4.40 -15.84
CA VAL A 557 10.53 5.83 -15.48
C VAL A 557 11.78 6.36 -14.79
N LEU A 558 12.44 5.54 -13.96
CA LEU A 558 13.75 5.86 -13.38
C LEU A 558 14.78 6.17 -14.47
N SER A 559 14.79 5.37 -15.53
CA SER A 559 15.71 5.56 -16.65
C SER A 559 15.41 6.83 -17.44
N ARG A 560 14.13 7.07 -17.77
CA ARG A 560 13.72 8.27 -18.52
C ARG A 560 13.99 9.56 -17.74
N ALA A 561 13.59 9.63 -16.47
CA ALA A 561 13.84 10.80 -15.64
C ALA A 561 15.34 11.02 -15.38
N THR A 562 16.13 9.93 -15.28
CA THR A 562 17.59 10.06 -15.23
C THR A 562 18.16 10.70 -16.49
N ARG A 563 17.67 10.32 -17.68
CA ARG A 563 18.09 10.93 -18.95
C ARG A 563 17.78 12.42 -18.97
N THR A 564 16.61 12.85 -18.50
CA THR A 564 16.22 14.27 -18.55
C THR A 564 17.04 15.11 -17.59
N VAL A 565 17.38 14.59 -16.42
CA VAL A 565 18.34 15.21 -15.49
C VAL A 565 19.74 15.32 -16.11
N ARG A 566 20.25 14.23 -16.70
CA ARG A 566 21.60 14.23 -17.31
C ARG A 566 21.72 15.16 -18.52
N LYS A 567 20.61 15.44 -19.19
CA LYS A 567 20.54 16.35 -20.35
C LYS A 567 20.09 17.76 -20.01
N ASP A 568 19.83 18.06 -18.74
CA ASP A 568 19.33 19.35 -18.28
C ASP A 568 18.08 19.83 -19.05
N LEU A 569 17.12 18.91 -19.25
CA LEU A 569 15.89 19.23 -19.98
C LEU A 569 14.92 20.01 -19.09
N PRO A 570 14.14 20.97 -19.63
CA PRO A 570 13.20 21.78 -18.85
C PRO A 570 12.14 20.98 -18.06
N SER A 571 11.86 19.74 -18.48
CA SER A 571 10.89 18.85 -17.83
C SER A 571 11.48 18.03 -16.67
N ALA A 572 12.78 18.12 -16.39
CA ALA A 572 13.48 17.24 -15.45
C ALA A 572 12.85 17.23 -14.05
N GLU A 573 12.49 18.39 -13.50
CA GLU A 573 11.89 18.49 -12.17
C GLU A 573 10.52 17.79 -12.12
N HIS A 574 9.68 17.98 -13.14
CA HIS A 574 8.37 17.36 -13.22
C HIS A 574 8.46 15.84 -13.42
N GLU A 575 9.41 15.37 -14.24
CA GLU A 575 9.66 13.94 -14.43
C GLU A 575 10.23 13.27 -13.18
N ILE A 576 11.08 13.96 -12.40
CA ILE A 576 11.51 13.50 -11.07
C ILE A 576 10.30 13.35 -10.15
N LEU A 577 9.41 14.36 -10.10
CA LEU A 577 8.23 14.33 -9.25
C LEU A 577 7.33 13.14 -9.57
N MET A 578 6.99 12.95 -10.85
CA MET A 578 6.17 11.81 -11.29
C MET A 578 6.86 10.47 -11.00
N THR A 579 8.18 10.37 -11.23
CA THR A 579 8.93 9.15 -10.97
C THR A 579 8.96 8.80 -9.50
N LYS A 580 9.19 9.79 -8.62
CA LYS A 580 9.15 9.59 -7.17
C LYS A 580 7.77 9.16 -6.71
N ALA A 581 6.72 9.84 -7.16
CA ALA A 581 5.34 9.52 -6.82
C ALA A 581 4.95 8.10 -7.30
N TRP A 582 5.40 7.69 -8.48
CA TRP A 582 5.16 6.34 -9.00
C TRP A 582 5.92 5.27 -8.23
N CYS A 583 7.19 5.51 -7.87
CA CYS A 583 8.03 4.53 -7.18
C CYS A 583 7.79 4.47 -5.67
N HIS A 584 7.05 5.43 -5.10
CA HIS A 584 6.83 5.51 -3.68
C HIS A 584 5.76 4.52 -3.22
N GLU A 585 6.21 3.43 -2.60
CA GLU A 585 5.38 2.55 -1.78
C GLU A 585 5.13 3.24 -0.42
N GLU A 586 3.90 3.23 0.12
CA GLU A 586 3.65 3.71 1.48
C GLU A 586 4.54 2.92 2.46
N VAL A 587 5.43 3.62 3.18
CA VAL A 587 6.39 3.01 4.13
C VAL A 587 5.67 2.29 5.28
N ASN A 588 4.41 2.65 5.54
CA ASN A 588 3.54 1.97 6.49
C ASN A 588 2.14 1.75 5.90
N ASP A 589 1.83 0.51 5.53
CA ASP A 589 0.48 0.09 5.17
C ASP A 589 -0.19 -0.60 6.38
N ALA A 590 -1.04 0.16 7.07
CA ALA A 590 -1.74 -0.32 8.25
C ALA A 590 -2.75 -1.44 7.93
N VAL A 591 -3.26 -1.53 6.69
CA VAL A 591 -4.17 -2.62 6.28
C VAL A 591 -3.37 -3.89 6.12
N ARG A 592 -2.25 -3.83 5.41
CA ARG A 592 -1.31 -4.95 5.28
C ARG A 592 -0.78 -5.41 6.64
N ASN A 593 -0.45 -4.49 7.55
CA ASN A 593 0.01 -4.85 8.89
C ASN A 593 -1.05 -5.64 9.67
N ASP A 594 -2.33 -5.24 9.59
CA ASP A 594 -3.44 -5.97 10.22
C ASP A 594 -3.67 -7.34 9.56
N ASP A 595 -3.73 -7.39 8.23
CA ASP A 595 -4.02 -8.64 7.50
C ASP A 595 -2.87 -9.67 7.59
N THR A 596 -1.62 -9.21 7.65
CA THR A 596 -0.44 -10.10 7.76
C THR A 596 -0.03 -10.39 9.21
N SER A 597 -0.60 -9.67 10.19
CA SER A 597 -0.20 -9.73 11.60
C SER A 597 1.31 -9.52 11.81
N ASN A 598 1.94 -8.71 10.95
CA ASN A 598 3.37 -8.46 10.97
C ASN A 598 3.69 -7.03 10.50
N VAL A 599 4.84 -6.50 10.90
CA VAL A 599 5.36 -5.20 10.44
C VAL A 599 6.50 -5.45 9.44
N ASP A 600 6.56 -4.65 8.36
CA ASP A 600 7.66 -4.76 7.41
C ASP A 600 8.97 -4.37 8.09
N LYS A 601 10.05 -5.08 7.77
CA LYS A 601 11.37 -4.71 8.26
C LYS A 601 11.74 -3.29 7.86
N ARG A 602 11.35 -2.83 6.67
CA ARG A 602 11.60 -1.47 6.19
C ARG A 602 10.89 -0.41 7.03
N THR A 603 9.68 -0.71 7.51
CA THR A 603 8.96 0.17 8.44
C THR A 603 9.70 0.28 9.77
N ILE A 604 10.19 -0.84 10.32
CA ILE A 604 10.99 -0.85 11.55
C ILE A 604 12.31 -0.09 11.39
N ASP A 605 13.03 -0.33 10.30
CA ASP A 605 14.29 0.36 9.99
C ASP A 605 14.06 1.88 9.84
N SER A 606 12.95 2.29 9.21
CA SER A 606 12.60 3.71 9.08
C SER A 606 12.24 4.35 10.43
N LEU A 607 11.52 3.64 11.30
CA LEU A 607 11.22 4.11 12.66
C LEU A 607 12.50 4.26 13.49
N TRP A 608 13.46 3.38 13.28
CA TRP A 608 14.79 3.49 13.88
C TRP A 608 15.55 4.71 13.36
N ASP A 609 15.65 4.90 12.04
CA ASP A 609 16.37 6.03 11.44
C ASP A 609 15.80 7.39 11.88
N LEU A 610 14.50 7.44 12.17
CA LEU A 610 13.81 8.61 12.74
C LEU A 610 13.97 8.77 14.26
N GLY A 611 14.59 7.80 14.95
CA GLY A 611 14.76 7.78 16.40
C GLY A 611 13.49 7.49 17.20
N LEU A 612 12.41 7.03 16.57
CA LEU A 612 11.08 6.87 17.19
C LEU A 612 10.98 5.70 18.17
N LEU A 613 11.95 4.77 18.11
CA LEU A 613 12.09 3.65 19.05
C LEU A 613 12.75 4.07 20.38
N SER A 614 13.43 5.22 20.44
CA SER A 614 14.28 5.59 21.59
C SER A 614 14.03 7.02 22.08
N VAL A 615 12.77 7.48 22.01
CA VAL A 615 12.39 8.88 22.25
C VAL A 615 12.83 9.43 23.62
N TYR A 616 12.85 8.60 24.67
CA TYR A 616 13.24 9.02 26.03
C TYR A 616 14.72 8.84 26.33
N VAL A 617 15.44 8.08 25.51
CA VAL A 617 16.85 7.78 25.78
C VAL A 617 17.66 9.04 25.49
N PRO A 618 18.59 9.45 26.38
CA PRO A 618 19.41 10.63 26.15
C PRO A 618 20.24 10.53 24.85
N PRO A 619 20.54 11.65 24.17
CA PRO A 619 21.33 11.64 22.94
C PRO A 619 22.71 11.00 23.09
N GLU A 620 23.36 11.19 24.24
CA GLU A 620 24.65 10.57 24.57
C GLU A 620 24.61 9.04 24.65
N LEU A 621 23.42 8.45 24.76
CA LEU A 621 23.18 7.00 24.74
C LEU A 621 22.42 6.55 23.48
N GLY A 622 22.36 7.39 22.44
CA GLY A 622 21.82 7.05 21.11
C GLY A 622 20.31 7.26 20.93
N GLY A 623 19.65 8.00 21.83
CA GLY A 623 18.23 8.37 21.68
C GLY A 623 17.99 9.82 21.31
N LEU A 624 16.72 10.25 21.39
CA LEU A 624 16.32 11.62 21.05
C LEU A 624 16.28 12.59 22.25
N GLY A 625 16.27 12.07 23.49
CA GLY A 625 16.22 12.89 24.70
C GLY A 625 14.94 13.71 24.87
N LEU A 626 13.80 13.26 24.33
CA LEU A 626 12.54 13.97 24.40
C LEU A 626 11.92 13.90 25.80
N CYS A 627 11.28 14.99 26.21
CA CYS A 627 10.48 15.04 27.43
C CYS A 627 9.14 14.30 27.27
N ASN A 628 8.39 14.14 28.37
CA ASN A 628 7.13 13.40 28.35
C ASN A 628 6.09 14.05 27.43
N VAL A 629 5.94 15.38 27.46
CA VAL A 629 5.00 16.11 26.59
C VAL A 629 5.37 15.98 25.11
N GLN A 630 6.66 16.05 24.75
CA GLN A 630 7.11 15.83 23.37
C GLN A 630 6.79 14.39 22.90
N SER A 631 6.93 13.41 23.78
CA SER A 631 6.57 12.02 23.48
C SER A 631 5.06 11.81 23.26
N VAL A 632 4.20 12.59 23.95
CA VAL A 632 2.75 12.57 23.75
C VAL A 632 2.41 12.99 22.33
N LEU A 633 3.01 14.06 21.82
CA LEU A 633 2.78 14.52 20.44
C LEU A 633 3.15 13.44 19.42
N MET A 634 4.30 12.77 19.60
CA MET A 634 4.71 11.69 18.70
C MET A 634 3.76 10.48 18.75
N ALA A 635 3.29 10.13 19.95
CA ALA A 635 2.33 9.05 20.14
C ALA A 635 0.96 9.38 19.50
N GLU A 636 0.48 10.61 19.64
CA GLU A 636 -0.76 11.10 19.00
C GLU A 636 -0.68 10.97 17.48
N ILE A 637 0.44 11.38 16.88
CA ILE A 637 0.65 11.22 15.42
C ILE A 637 0.63 9.73 15.06
N SER A 638 1.44 8.89 15.70
CA SER A 638 1.49 7.46 15.31
C SER A 638 0.15 6.74 15.49
N GLY A 639 -0.59 7.04 16.57
CA GLY A 639 -1.89 6.42 16.87
C GLY A 639 -3.03 6.89 15.95
N SER A 640 -2.88 8.01 15.25
CA SER A 640 -3.87 8.47 14.25
C SER A 640 -3.83 7.65 12.95
N TYR A 641 -2.71 6.98 12.65
CA TYR A 641 -2.52 6.16 11.45
C TYR A 641 -2.66 4.66 11.72
N ASP A 642 -1.85 4.12 12.64
CA ASP A 642 -1.76 2.69 12.91
C ASP A 642 -1.55 2.45 14.41
N LEU A 643 -2.65 2.13 15.11
CA LEU A 643 -2.65 1.94 16.55
C LEU A 643 -1.88 0.68 16.97
N ALA A 644 -1.84 -0.35 16.11
CA ALA A 644 -1.09 -1.58 16.32
C ALA A 644 0.42 -1.35 16.28
N LEU A 645 0.89 -0.63 15.25
CA LEU A 645 2.29 -0.24 15.14
C LEU A 645 2.70 0.73 16.26
N SER A 646 1.84 1.70 16.58
CA SER A 646 2.04 2.64 17.69
C SER A 646 2.20 1.92 19.03
N LEU A 647 1.38 0.88 19.30
CA LEU A 647 1.53 0.05 20.49
C LEU A 647 2.85 -0.73 20.46
N LEU A 648 3.25 -1.34 19.35
CA LEU A 648 4.50 -2.10 19.27
C LEU A 648 5.71 -1.22 19.65
N ILE A 649 5.76 -0.01 19.09
CA ILE A 649 6.76 1.01 19.43
C ILE A 649 6.65 1.40 20.92
N GLY A 650 5.43 1.57 21.41
CA GLY A 650 5.13 1.88 22.80
C GLY A 650 5.61 0.81 23.78
N ALA A 651 5.35 -0.47 23.49
CA ALA A 651 5.78 -1.59 24.31
C ALA A 651 7.31 -1.62 24.45
N HIS A 652 8.02 -1.38 23.35
CA HIS A 652 9.47 -1.24 23.36
C HIS A 652 9.91 -0.05 24.25
N LYS A 653 9.48 1.18 23.94
CA LYS A 653 10.09 2.38 24.54
C LYS A 653 9.51 2.80 25.89
N SER A 654 8.23 2.54 26.13
CA SER A 654 7.49 3.02 27.31
C SER A 654 7.56 2.06 28.48
N ILE A 655 7.74 0.76 28.25
CA ILE A 655 7.84 -0.24 29.33
C ILE A 655 9.03 -1.20 29.19
N GLY A 656 9.41 -1.60 27.97
CA GLY A 656 10.57 -2.47 27.73
C GLY A 656 11.90 -1.82 28.10
N THR A 657 12.12 -0.59 27.65
CA THR A 657 13.34 0.20 27.87
C THR A 657 13.27 1.05 29.15
N LYS A 658 12.07 1.44 29.58
CA LYS A 658 11.85 2.40 30.67
C LYS A 658 12.41 1.95 32.02
N GLY A 659 12.35 0.65 32.32
CA GLY A 659 12.92 0.11 33.56
C GLY A 659 14.42 0.39 33.69
N ILE A 660 15.18 0.17 32.62
CA ILE A 660 16.62 0.44 32.57
C ILE A 660 16.89 1.95 32.67
N LEU A 661 16.07 2.76 32.02
CA LEU A 661 16.19 4.22 32.08
C LEU A 661 15.99 4.76 33.51
N LEU A 662 14.98 4.27 34.22
CA LEU A 662 14.60 4.77 35.55
C LEU A 662 15.43 4.17 36.69
N PHE A 663 15.77 2.88 36.62
CA PHE A 663 16.34 2.12 37.74
C PHE A 663 17.67 1.44 37.41
N GLY A 664 18.15 1.56 36.17
CA GLY A 664 19.42 0.97 35.77
C GLY A 664 20.62 1.66 36.41
N SER A 665 21.63 0.88 36.78
CA SER A 665 22.95 1.43 37.13
C SER A 665 23.59 2.09 35.90
N GLU A 666 24.58 2.96 36.11
CA GLU A 666 25.29 3.60 34.99
C GLU A 666 25.93 2.59 34.04
N GLN A 667 26.39 1.45 34.56
CA GLN A 667 26.91 0.35 33.74
C GLN A 667 25.80 -0.31 32.91
N GLN A 668 24.63 -0.58 33.51
CA GLN A 668 23.49 -1.14 32.79
C GLN A 668 22.99 -0.18 31.69
N LYS A 669 22.86 1.11 32.00
CA LYS A 669 22.44 2.13 31.03
C LYS A 669 23.39 2.21 29.84
N ARG A 670 24.70 2.31 30.08
CA ARG A 670 25.73 2.35 29.02
C ARG A 670 25.77 1.08 28.18
N LYS A 671 25.46 -0.08 28.76
CA LYS A 671 25.41 -1.35 28.04
C LYS A 671 24.15 -1.44 27.16
N TYR A 672 22.96 -1.25 27.73
CA TYR A 672 21.71 -1.63 27.09
C TYR A 672 21.02 -0.51 26.31
N LEU A 673 21.10 0.75 26.76
CA LEU A 673 20.35 1.84 26.12
C LEU A 673 20.83 2.15 24.69
N PRO A 674 22.13 2.09 24.35
CA PRO A 674 22.57 2.22 22.95
C PRO A 674 22.12 1.08 22.03
N MET A 675 21.95 -0.13 22.58
CA MET A 675 21.43 -1.28 21.81
C MET A 675 19.93 -1.14 21.56
N LEU A 676 19.16 -0.83 22.60
CA LEU A 676 17.70 -0.67 22.55
C LEU A 676 17.29 0.54 21.71
N SER A 677 17.98 1.66 21.93
CA SER A 677 18.69 2.40 20.88
C SER A 677 18.32 2.00 19.47
N SER A 678 19.24 1.25 18.89
CA SER A 678 19.41 0.90 17.49
C SER A 678 18.24 0.32 16.68
N GLY A 679 17.11 -0.02 17.31
CA GLY A 679 16.03 -0.76 16.65
C GLY A 679 16.40 -2.17 16.17
N LYS A 680 17.68 -2.56 16.23
CA LYS A 680 18.17 -3.91 15.94
C LYS A 680 17.97 -4.87 17.10
N VAL A 681 17.74 -4.33 18.30
CA VAL A 681 17.53 -5.05 19.55
C VAL A 681 16.25 -4.52 20.17
N PHE A 682 15.24 -5.38 20.32
CA PHE A 682 13.98 -4.99 20.93
C PHE A 682 13.92 -5.30 22.43
N GLY A 683 13.30 -4.40 23.18
CA GLY A 683 12.98 -4.58 24.59
C GLY A 683 11.52 -4.98 24.80
N ALA A 684 11.28 -5.92 25.71
CA ALA A 684 9.95 -6.31 26.16
C ALA A 684 9.80 -6.25 27.68
N PHE A 685 8.58 -5.99 28.14
CA PHE A 685 8.21 -6.03 29.55
C PHE A 685 7.48 -7.33 29.87
N ALA A 686 8.06 -8.17 30.73
CA ALA A 686 7.64 -9.55 30.95
C ALA A 686 7.24 -9.81 32.42
N LEU A 687 5.98 -9.48 32.75
CA LEU A 687 5.44 -9.58 34.12
C LEU A 687 4.38 -10.69 34.26
N THR A 688 3.31 -10.62 33.45
CA THR A 688 2.11 -11.48 33.49
C THR A 688 2.46 -12.96 33.34
N GLU A 689 1.72 -13.84 34.02
CA GLU A 689 1.89 -15.30 33.99
C GLU A 689 0.54 -16.01 33.87
N PRO A 690 0.52 -17.31 33.49
CA PRO A 690 -0.66 -18.14 33.63
C PRO A 690 -1.16 -18.12 35.09
N GLY A 691 -2.38 -17.61 35.30
CA GLY A 691 -2.99 -17.48 36.63
C GLY A 691 -2.64 -16.20 37.39
N THR A 692 -1.74 -15.34 36.89
CA THR A 692 -1.37 -14.07 37.52
C THR A 692 -1.38 -12.92 36.51
N GLY A 693 -2.41 -12.09 36.59
CA GLY A 693 -2.56 -10.85 35.80
C GLY A 693 -2.60 -9.60 36.69
N SER A 694 -3.80 -9.19 37.13
CA SER A 694 -3.98 -7.97 37.93
C SER A 694 -3.29 -8.01 39.29
N ASP A 695 -3.17 -9.18 39.90
CA ASP A 695 -2.44 -9.39 41.16
C ASP A 695 -0.95 -9.66 40.90
N ALA A 696 -0.22 -8.65 40.43
CA ALA A 696 1.19 -8.78 40.06
C ALA A 696 2.11 -9.25 41.21
N ALA A 697 1.67 -9.20 42.47
CA ALA A 697 2.44 -9.68 43.61
C ALA A 697 2.48 -11.22 43.70
N SER A 698 1.54 -11.94 43.07
CA SER A 698 1.40 -13.39 43.18
C SER A 698 2.17 -14.21 42.15
N ILE A 699 3.05 -13.57 41.35
CA ILE A 699 3.85 -14.25 40.34
C ILE A 699 4.61 -15.46 40.92
N LYS A 700 4.76 -16.50 40.10
CA LYS A 700 5.33 -17.80 40.42
C LYS A 700 6.71 -18.02 39.83
N THR A 701 7.13 -17.27 38.81
CA THR A 701 8.52 -17.32 38.31
C THR A 701 9.48 -17.12 39.48
N LYS A 702 10.49 -17.97 39.62
CA LYS A 702 11.46 -17.95 40.73
C LYS A 702 12.85 -17.64 40.22
N ALA A 703 13.63 -16.97 41.05
CA ALA A 703 15.05 -16.75 40.86
C ALA A 703 15.81 -17.20 42.12
N VAL A 704 16.72 -18.16 41.95
CA VAL A 704 17.54 -18.70 43.05
C VAL A 704 18.99 -18.25 42.86
N LEU A 705 19.58 -17.65 43.89
CA LEU A 705 20.99 -17.25 43.84
C LEU A 705 21.88 -18.50 43.77
N SER A 706 22.80 -18.52 42.81
CA SER A 706 23.76 -19.61 42.65
C SER A 706 24.66 -19.75 43.88
N PRO A 707 25.19 -20.96 44.17
CA PRO A 707 26.10 -21.16 45.31
C PRO A 707 27.37 -20.30 45.27
N CYS A 708 27.85 -19.93 44.08
CA CYS A 708 29.00 -19.01 43.93
C CYS A 708 28.63 -17.54 44.10
N GLY A 709 27.33 -17.19 44.17
CA GLY A 709 26.86 -15.82 44.35
C GLY A 709 26.99 -14.92 43.11
N GLU A 710 27.35 -15.46 41.95
CA GLU A 710 27.66 -14.65 40.75
C GLU A 710 26.45 -14.43 39.83
N HIS A 711 25.47 -15.34 39.86
CA HIS A 711 24.26 -15.27 39.04
C HIS A 711 23.04 -15.85 39.78
N TYR A 712 21.84 -15.50 39.31
CA TYR A 712 20.58 -16.13 39.65
C TYR A 712 20.20 -17.15 38.56
N VAL A 713 19.56 -18.24 38.96
CA VAL A 713 18.93 -19.20 38.04
C VAL A 713 17.42 -18.93 38.04
N LEU A 714 16.89 -18.50 36.89
CA LEU A 714 15.50 -18.16 36.71
C LEU A 714 14.73 -19.32 36.08
N ASN A 715 13.58 -19.66 36.68
CA ASN A 715 12.66 -20.68 36.18
C ASN A 715 11.21 -20.19 36.22
N GLY A 716 10.50 -20.29 35.10
CA GLY A 716 9.08 -19.94 34.99
C GLY A 716 8.66 -19.58 33.56
N SER A 717 7.41 -19.13 33.43
CA SER A 717 6.84 -18.72 32.15
C SER A 717 6.08 -17.42 32.29
N LYS A 718 6.20 -16.53 31.31
CA LYS A 718 5.39 -15.32 31.18
C LYS A 718 4.42 -15.44 30.01
N LEU A 719 3.28 -14.78 30.14
CA LEU A 719 2.14 -14.90 29.22
C LEU A 719 1.78 -13.54 28.62
N TRP A 720 1.48 -13.54 27.32
CA TRP A 720 1.05 -12.37 26.55
C TRP A 720 2.03 -11.20 26.55
N ILE A 721 3.30 -11.49 26.26
CA ILE A 721 4.36 -10.49 26.19
C ILE A 721 4.37 -9.82 24.82
N SER A 722 4.01 -8.53 24.80
CA SER A 722 4.06 -7.68 23.60
C SER A 722 5.49 -7.55 23.08
N GLY A 723 5.69 -7.80 21.79
CA GLY A 723 6.99 -7.86 21.15
C GLY A 723 7.85 -9.05 21.59
N GLY A 724 7.28 -10.04 22.30
CA GLY A 724 8.03 -11.14 22.92
C GLY A 724 8.89 -11.90 21.92
N GLY A 725 8.35 -12.30 20.78
CA GLY A 725 9.08 -13.00 19.71
C GLY A 725 10.11 -12.14 18.96
N LEU A 726 10.01 -10.80 19.06
CA LEU A 726 10.92 -9.84 18.44
C LEU A 726 12.05 -9.40 19.38
N SER A 727 11.83 -9.52 20.69
CA SER A 727 12.69 -8.92 21.70
C SER A 727 13.90 -9.78 22.02
N ASP A 728 15.03 -9.13 22.22
CA ASP A 728 16.27 -9.74 22.69
C ASP A 728 16.55 -9.41 24.15
N ILE A 729 15.93 -8.34 24.67
CA ILE A 729 16.07 -7.89 26.04
C ILE A 729 14.71 -7.88 26.72
N PHE A 730 14.64 -8.47 27.91
CA PHE A 730 13.42 -8.55 28.69
C PHE A 730 13.64 -7.90 30.05
N THR A 731 12.81 -6.92 30.40
CA THR A 731 12.62 -6.54 31.80
C THR A 731 11.63 -7.53 32.40
N THR A 732 12.11 -8.49 33.19
CA THR A 732 11.27 -9.55 33.80
C THR A 732 11.32 -9.54 35.33
N PHE A 733 10.42 -10.29 35.95
CA PHE A 733 10.20 -10.29 37.40
C PHE A 733 10.10 -11.71 37.93
N ALA A 734 10.79 -11.98 39.04
CA ALA A 734 10.79 -13.29 39.68
C ALA A 734 10.81 -13.16 41.22
N GLN A 735 10.27 -14.17 41.90
CA GLN A 735 10.35 -14.30 43.35
C GLN A 735 11.75 -14.74 43.77
N VAL A 736 12.36 -13.98 44.67
CA VAL A 736 13.66 -14.26 45.28
C VAL A 736 13.46 -14.42 46.78
N GLU A 737 14.07 -15.45 47.38
CA GLU A 737 14.11 -15.59 48.82
C GLU A 737 15.06 -14.52 49.41
N VAL A 738 14.50 -13.63 50.23
CA VAL A 738 15.25 -12.57 50.92
C VAL A 738 15.22 -12.86 52.42
N THR A 739 16.38 -12.83 53.07
CA THR A 739 16.48 -12.95 54.53
C THR A 739 16.42 -11.56 55.14
N ASP A 740 15.48 -11.33 56.06
CA ASP A 740 15.39 -10.08 56.82
C ASP A 740 16.60 -9.96 57.75
N VAL A 741 17.40 -8.91 57.58
CA VAL A 741 18.66 -8.71 58.32
C VAL A 741 18.42 -8.49 59.82
N ARG A 742 17.23 -8.02 60.21
CA ARG A 742 16.89 -7.72 61.60
C ARG A 742 16.25 -8.92 62.32
N THR A 743 15.43 -9.71 61.62
CA THR A 743 14.69 -10.83 62.23
C THR A 743 15.21 -12.21 61.86
N GLY A 744 16.07 -12.32 60.85
CA GLY A 744 16.56 -13.60 60.29
C GLY A 744 15.50 -14.38 59.50
N GLU A 745 14.29 -13.81 59.32
CA GLU A 745 13.18 -14.49 58.68
C GLU A 745 13.34 -14.48 57.14
N LYS A 746 13.15 -15.64 56.52
CA LYS A 746 13.19 -15.80 55.06
C LYS A 746 11.82 -15.51 54.46
N ARG A 747 11.76 -14.59 53.49
CA ARG A 747 10.53 -14.24 52.76
C ARG A 747 10.79 -14.12 51.27
N ASN A 748 9.87 -14.62 50.45
CA ASN A 748 9.92 -14.39 49.02
C ASN A 748 9.48 -12.95 48.71
N LYS A 749 10.33 -12.24 47.96
CA LYS A 749 10.02 -10.91 47.44
C LYS A 749 10.30 -10.86 45.94
N MET A 750 9.43 -10.17 45.22
CA MET A 750 9.60 -9.95 43.79
C MET A 750 10.84 -9.08 43.52
N THR A 751 11.67 -9.50 42.58
CA THR A 751 12.88 -8.79 42.11
C THR A 751 12.80 -8.62 40.59
N ALA A 752 13.27 -7.48 40.08
CA ALA A 752 13.31 -7.18 38.65
C ALA A 752 14.68 -7.55 38.06
N PHE A 753 14.69 -8.04 36.83
CA PHE A 753 15.89 -8.49 36.12
C PHE A 753 15.90 -7.98 34.68
N ILE A 754 17.09 -7.66 34.18
CA ILE A 754 17.37 -7.51 32.75
C ILE A 754 17.82 -8.87 32.23
N VAL A 755 17.01 -9.53 31.39
CA VAL A 755 17.32 -10.83 30.82
C VAL A 755 17.60 -10.70 29.33
N GLU A 756 18.75 -11.18 28.90
CA GLU A 756 19.09 -11.26 27.47
C GLU A 756 18.64 -12.62 26.93
N ARG A 757 18.08 -12.64 25.71
CA ARG A 757 17.73 -13.88 25.00
C ARG A 757 18.94 -14.81 24.84
N SER A 758 20.14 -14.23 24.76
CA SER A 758 21.42 -14.92 24.61
C SER A 758 21.88 -15.69 25.86
N PHE A 759 21.25 -15.50 27.03
CA PHE A 759 21.69 -16.14 28.28
C PHE A 759 21.46 -17.66 28.34
N GLY A 760 20.83 -18.25 27.32
CA GLY A 760 20.48 -19.67 27.29
C GLY A 760 19.27 -19.96 28.18
N GLY A 761 18.42 -20.90 27.76
CA GLY A 761 17.17 -21.21 28.47
C GLY A 761 16.04 -20.19 28.28
N VAL A 762 16.23 -19.18 27.41
CA VAL A 762 15.20 -18.17 27.09
C VAL A 762 14.58 -18.51 25.74
N SER A 763 13.29 -18.81 25.71
CA SER A 763 12.56 -19.10 24.47
C SER A 763 11.17 -18.48 24.47
N THR A 764 10.50 -18.44 23.32
CA THR A 764 9.17 -17.84 23.19
C THR A 764 8.24 -18.74 22.40
N GLY A 765 6.96 -18.74 22.78
CA GLY A 765 5.91 -19.42 22.04
C GLY A 765 5.59 -18.73 20.70
N PRO A 766 4.74 -19.34 19.84
CA PRO A 766 4.26 -18.68 18.64
C PRO A 766 3.48 -17.39 18.97
N PRO A 767 3.34 -16.45 18.01
CA PRO A 767 2.48 -15.28 18.20
C PRO A 767 1.01 -15.68 18.41
N GLU A 768 0.35 -15.02 19.34
CA GLU A 768 -1.06 -15.22 19.68
C GLU A 768 -1.99 -14.58 18.65
N ASP A 769 -3.06 -15.30 18.27
CA ASP A 769 -4.16 -14.74 17.47
C ASP A 769 -5.12 -13.93 18.36
N LYS A 770 -5.51 -12.75 17.89
CA LYS A 770 -6.23 -11.75 18.70
C LYS A 770 -7.12 -10.85 17.86
N MET A 771 -8.13 -10.28 18.52
CA MET A 771 -9.15 -9.42 17.90
C MET A 771 -8.55 -8.25 17.10
N GLY A 772 -7.55 -7.56 17.65
CA GLY A 772 -6.89 -6.40 17.07
C GLY A 772 -5.43 -6.27 17.53
N LEU A 773 -4.78 -5.18 17.14
CA LEU A 773 -3.35 -4.91 17.34
C LEU A 773 -2.46 -5.99 16.73
N LYS A 774 -2.90 -6.54 15.59
CA LYS A 774 -2.39 -7.81 15.06
C LYS A 774 -0.89 -7.78 14.75
N CYS A 775 -0.37 -6.67 14.22
CA CYS A 775 1.06 -6.53 13.92
C CYS A 775 1.96 -6.38 15.16
N SER A 776 1.40 -6.07 16.33
CA SER A 776 2.12 -6.15 17.60
C SER A 776 2.15 -7.60 18.05
N ALA A 777 3.23 -8.33 17.72
CA ALA A 777 3.39 -9.73 18.11
C ALA A 777 3.23 -9.89 19.63
N THR A 778 2.53 -10.94 20.05
CA THR A 778 2.25 -11.20 21.47
C THR A 778 2.58 -12.66 21.72
N ASN A 779 3.48 -12.96 22.67
CA ASN A 779 4.03 -14.31 22.81
C ASN A 779 4.10 -14.74 24.28
N GLU A 780 4.10 -16.04 24.52
CA GLU A 780 4.64 -16.60 25.76
C GLU A 780 6.17 -16.45 25.79
N LEU A 781 6.73 -16.32 26.98
CA LEU A 781 8.18 -16.35 27.24
C LEU A 781 8.46 -17.47 28.25
N PHE A 782 9.33 -18.39 27.90
CA PHE A 782 9.78 -19.48 28.77
C PHE A 782 11.19 -19.19 29.27
N LEU A 783 11.40 -19.41 30.57
CA LEU A 783 12.67 -19.26 31.27
C LEU A 783 12.98 -20.59 31.93
N ASP A 784 13.90 -21.35 31.33
CA ASP A 784 14.31 -22.69 31.78
C ASP A 784 15.79 -22.66 32.19
N ASP A 785 16.05 -22.68 33.50
CA ASP A 785 17.38 -22.60 34.10
C ASP A 785 18.26 -21.44 33.58
N VAL A 786 17.63 -20.28 33.33
CA VAL A 786 18.31 -19.11 32.77
C VAL A 786 19.28 -18.53 33.77
N LYS A 787 20.56 -18.46 33.42
CA LYS A 787 21.62 -17.91 34.27
C LYS A 787 21.74 -16.40 34.07
N VAL A 788 21.13 -15.64 34.97
CA VAL A 788 21.12 -14.17 34.93
C VAL A 788 22.17 -13.61 35.89
N PRO A 789 23.19 -12.85 35.43
CA PRO A 789 24.21 -12.28 36.31
C PRO A 789 23.61 -11.44 37.45
N VAL A 790 24.26 -11.40 38.62
CA VAL A 790 23.80 -10.51 39.72
C VAL A 790 23.83 -9.03 39.29
N ALA A 791 24.78 -8.66 38.42
CA ALA A 791 24.85 -7.33 37.81
C ALA A 791 23.65 -6.98 36.91
N ASN A 792 22.78 -7.95 36.59
CA ASN A 792 21.56 -7.77 35.80
C ASN A 792 20.30 -7.66 36.65
N VAL A 793 20.41 -7.69 37.99
CA VAL A 793 19.32 -7.25 38.87
C VAL A 793 19.06 -5.76 38.58
N LEU A 794 17.80 -5.42 38.31
CA LEU A 794 17.39 -4.06 38.03
C LEU A 794 16.87 -3.43 39.33
N GLY A 795 17.57 -2.41 39.84
CA GLY A 795 17.34 -1.84 41.17
C GLY A 795 17.76 -2.81 42.30
N ASP A 796 17.06 -2.76 43.43
CA ASP A 796 17.41 -3.60 44.60
C ASP A 796 16.65 -4.93 44.60
N VAL A 797 17.30 -5.95 45.16
CA VAL A 797 16.66 -7.25 45.44
C VAL A 797 15.44 -7.06 46.35
N GLY A 798 14.31 -7.63 45.96
CA GLY A 798 13.04 -7.55 46.67
C GLY A 798 12.21 -6.29 46.41
N ASN A 799 12.70 -5.35 45.58
CA ASN A 799 11.98 -4.13 45.19
C ASN A 799 11.27 -4.22 43.82
N GLY A 800 11.18 -5.42 43.23
CA GLY A 800 10.62 -5.63 41.88
C GLY A 800 9.17 -5.18 41.73
N PHE A 801 8.33 -5.32 42.76
CA PHE A 801 6.93 -4.82 42.72
C PHE A 801 6.86 -3.30 42.57
N LYS A 802 7.67 -2.58 43.35
CA LYS A 802 7.77 -1.12 43.24
C LYS A 802 8.24 -0.70 41.86
N ILE A 803 9.22 -1.42 41.29
CA ILE A 803 9.76 -1.13 39.96
C ILE A 803 8.70 -1.35 38.88
N ALA A 804 8.00 -2.49 38.90
CA ALA A 804 6.92 -2.79 37.96
C ALA A 804 5.85 -1.70 37.96
N VAL A 805 5.34 -1.33 39.14
CA VAL A 805 4.30 -0.31 39.28
C VAL A 805 4.78 1.07 38.79
N ASN A 806 6.02 1.46 39.06
CA ASN A 806 6.57 2.73 38.58
C ASN A 806 6.74 2.77 37.06
N ILE A 807 7.18 1.68 36.43
CA ILE A 807 7.27 1.57 34.98
C ILE A 807 5.88 1.75 34.35
N LEU A 808 4.89 1.00 34.84
CA LEU A 808 3.50 1.09 34.34
C LEU A 808 2.92 2.49 34.58
N ASN A 809 3.10 3.06 35.77
CA ASN A 809 2.63 4.42 36.08
C ASN A 809 3.24 5.47 35.15
N SER A 810 4.54 5.35 34.83
CA SER A 810 5.19 6.24 33.86
C SER A 810 4.75 5.98 32.40
N GLY A 811 4.21 4.80 32.08
CA GLY A 811 3.78 4.44 30.73
C GLY A 811 2.32 4.80 30.42
N ARG A 812 1.44 4.83 31.44
CA ARG A 812 -0.02 4.95 31.28
C ARG A 812 -0.50 6.18 30.51
N TYR A 813 0.12 7.35 30.69
CA TYR A 813 -0.28 8.54 29.93
C TYR A 813 0.00 8.37 28.43
N GLY A 814 1.02 7.57 28.06
CA GLY A 814 1.35 7.26 26.66
C GLY A 814 0.23 6.55 25.92
N LEU A 815 -0.57 5.73 26.62
CA LEU A 815 -1.76 5.11 26.03
C LEU A 815 -2.82 6.15 25.66
N GLY A 816 -3.06 7.11 26.56
CA GLY A 816 -3.99 8.21 26.30
C GLY A 816 -3.57 9.04 25.08
N ALA A 817 -2.26 9.23 24.88
CA ALA A 817 -1.72 9.93 23.73
C ALA A 817 -2.02 9.24 22.40
N MET A 818 -1.73 7.94 22.30
CA MET A 818 -2.01 7.14 21.10
C MET A 818 -3.50 7.19 20.74
N LEU A 819 -4.34 7.00 21.75
CA LEU A 819 -5.79 6.98 21.60
C LEU A 819 -6.37 8.35 21.27
N SER A 820 -5.75 9.45 21.73
CA SER A 820 -6.13 10.81 21.32
C SER A 820 -5.99 10.96 19.81
N GLY A 821 -4.89 10.47 19.24
CA GLY A 821 -4.67 10.45 17.79
C GLY A 821 -5.74 9.65 17.06
N THR A 822 -6.04 8.45 17.56
CA THR A 822 -7.09 7.59 16.98
C THR A 822 -8.46 8.25 17.02
N MET A 823 -8.83 8.87 18.15
CA MET A 823 -10.09 9.60 18.30
C MET A 823 -10.19 10.74 17.30
N LYS A 824 -9.11 11.49 17.10
CA LYS A 824 -9.06 12.57 16.10
C LYS A 824 -9.37 12.05 14.69
N THR A 825 -8.73 10.95 14.26
CA THR A 825 -9.01 10.32 12.94
C THR A 825 -10.47 9.87 12.82
N CYS A 826 -11.03 9.28 13.89
CA CYS A 826 -12.44 8.86 13.91
C CYS A 826 -13.38 10.07 13.73
N ILE A 827 -13.11 11.17 14.44
CA ILE A 827 -13.88 12.42 14.35
C ILE A 827 -13.76 13.04 12.95
N GLU A 828 -12.57 13.11 12.37
CA GLU A 828 -12.34 13.67 11.02
C GLU A 828 -13.11 12.88 9.95
N LYS A 829 -13.01 11.55 9.96
CA LYS A 829 -13.77 10.67 9.04
C LYS A 829 -15.28 10.85 9.22
N THR A 830 -15.73 10.98 10.47
CA THR A 830 -17.13 11.20 10.82
C THR A 830 -17.63 12.55 10.32
N ALA A 831 -16.89 13.63 10.60
CA ALA A 831 -17.23 14.99 10.20
C ALA A 831 -17.38 15.10 8.68
N ASN A 832 -16.44 14.51 7.92
CA ASN A 832 -16.53 14.44 6.47
C ASN A 832 -17.80 13.70 6.02
N HIS A 833 -18.05 12.51 6.59
CA HIS A 833 -19.23 11.72 6.23
C HIS A 833 -20.54 12.46 6.50
N VAL A 834 -20.71 13.03 7.70
CA VAL A 834 -21.99 13.67 8.07
C VAL A 834 -22.21 15.01 7.38
N HIS A 835 -21.14 15.66 6.92
CA HIS A 835 -21.21 16.88 6.11
C HIS A 835 -21.71 16.60 4.68
N ASP A 836 -21.33 15.47 4.10
CA ASP A 836 -21.61 15.15 2.69
C ASP A 836 -22.82 14.23 2.51
N ARG A 837 -23.11 13.36 3.48
CA ARG A 837 -24.17 12.37 3.39
C ARG A 837 -25.54 13.01 3.50
N VAL A 838 -26.37 12.79 2.48
CA VAL A 838 -27.79 13.20 2.47
C VAL A 838 -28.69 12.01 2.84
N GLN A 839 -29.57 12.22 3.82
CA GLN A 839 -30.65 11.29 4.17
C GLN A 839 -31.89 12.10 4.57
N PHE A 840 -33.10 11.58 4.28
CA PHE A 840 -34.35 12.33 4.48
C PHE A 840 -34.30 13.74 3.84
N LYS A 841 -33.69 13.85 2.65
CA LYS A 841 -33.53 15.08 1.84
C LYS A 841 -32.67 16.19 2.45
N ARG A 842 -31.93 15.92 3.52
CA ARG A 842 -31.06 16.89 4.22
C ARG A 842 -29.70 16.28 4.54
N LYS A 843 -28.68 17.09 4.76
CA LYS A 843 -27.36 16.58 5.20
C LYS A 843 -27.48 15.99 6.60
N LEU A 844 -26.73 14.93 6.90
CA LEU A 844 -26.80 14.29 8.22
C LEU A 844 -26.50 15.26 9.36
N ILE A 845 -25.54 16.17 9.18
CA ILE A 845 -25.18 17.19 10.17
C ILE A 845 -26.35 18.14 10.55
N GLU A 846 -27.43 18.14 9.78
CA GLU A 846 -28.60 18.98 10.08
C GLU A 846 -29.60 18.32 11.05
N PHE A 847 -29.39 17.06 11.46
CA PHE A 847 -30.22 16.37 12.44
C PHE A 847 -29.63 16.50 13.85
N GLU A 848 -30.47 16.86 14.83
CA GLU A 848 -30.06 17.10 16.21
C GLU A 848 -29.32 15.89 16.83
N ASN A 849 -29.78 14.66 16.58
CA ASN A 849 -29.10 13.45 17.06
C ASN A 849 -27.67 13.30 16.50
N VAL A 850 -27.44 13.72 15.24
CA VAL A 850 -26.09 13.69 14.64
C VAL A 850 -25.23 14.80 15.24
N GLN A 851 -25.80 15.99 15.46
CA GLN A 851 -25.11 17.12 16.09
C GLN A 851 -24.68 16.78 17.52
N GLU A 852 -25.56 16.18 18.31
CA GLU A 852 -25.28 15.72 19.66
C GLU A 852 -24.12 14.71 19.67
N LYS A 853 -24.21 13.65 18.85
CA LYS A 853 -23.15 12.63 18.78
C LYS A 853 -21.82 13.22 18.37
N LEU A 854 -21.79 14.06 17.33
CA LEU A 854 -20.56 14.70 16.85
C LEU A 854 -19.95 15.63 17.93
N ALA A 855 -20.78 16.42 18.61
CA ALA A 855 -20.35 17.28 19.70
C ALA A 855 -19.81 16.48 20.89
N LEU A 856 -20.46 15.38 21.26
CA LEU A 856 -20.02 14.54 22.37
C LEU A 856 -18.72 13.82 22.06
N ILE A 857 -18.53 13.25 20.86
CA ILE A 857 -17.26 12.60 20.52
C ILE A 857 -16.10 13.60 20.48
N ALA A 858 -16.34 14.83 20.02
CA ALA A 858 -15.36 15.91 20.04
C ALA A 858 -14.99 16.33 21.48
N THR A 859 -15.99 16.48 22.35
CA THR A 859 -15.79 16.80 23.77
C THR A 859 -15.01 15.69 24.50
N HIS A 860 -15.33 14.42 24.26
CA HIS A 860 -14.60 13.29 24.86
C HIS A 860 -13.13 13.26 24.43
N HIS A 861 -12.85 13.49 23.14
CA HIS A 861 -11.48 13.64 22.65
C HIS A 861 -10.77 14.83 23.31
N TYR A 862 -11.43 16.00 23.41
CA TYR A 862 -10.88 17.18 24.06
C TYR A 862 -10.49 16.91 25.53
N VAL A 863 -11.35 16.26 26.31
CA VAL A 863 -11.07 15.90 27.70
C VAL A 863 -9.91 14.89 27.79
N ALA A 864 -9.94 13.84 26.97
CA ALA A 864 -8.91 12.80 26.97
C ALA A 864 -7.52 13.36 26.60
N GLN A 865 -7.46 14.23 25.59
CA GLN A 865 -6.24 14.93 25.22
C GLN A 865 -5.75 15.81 26.37
N SER A 866 -6.66 16.57 27.01
CA SER A 866 -6.32 17.47 28.12
C SER A 866 -5.72 16.72 29.32
N LEU A 867 -6.31 15.58 29.69
CA LEU A 867 -5.79 14.72 30.76
C LEU A 867 -4.38 14.21 30.45
N THR A 868 -4.17 13.75 29.22
CA THR A 868 -2.87 13.21 28.78
C THR A 868 -1.76 14.26 28.84
N TYR A 869 -2.02 15.47 28.33
CA TYR A 869 -1.06 16.58 28.39
C TYR A 869 -0.86 17.13 29.80
N MET A 870 -1.89 17.09 30.66
CA MET A 870 -1.77 17.51 32.05
C MET A 870 -0.86 16.57 32.85
N VAL A 871 -1.06 15.26 32.75
CA VAL A 871 -0.24 14.26 33.45
C VAL A 871 1.22 14.32 32.99
N SER A 872 1.45 14.30 31.67
CA SER A 872 2.81 14.40 31.12
C SER A 872 3.51 15.72 31.49
N GLY A 873 2.79 16.84 31.46
CA GLY A 873 3.31 18.14 31.87
C GLY A 873 3.65 18.21 33.36
N ASN A 874 2.89 17.55 34.22
CA ASN A 874 3.20 17.45 35.65
C ASN A 874 4.46 16.60 35.90
N MET A 875 4.64 15.51 35.14
CA MET A 875 5.85 14.71 35.20
C MET A 875 7.09 15.49 34.75
N ASP A 876 6.99 16.25 33.65
CA ASP A 876 8.08 17.11 33.16
C ASP A 876 8.46 18.22 34.14
N LYS A 877 7.52 18.66 34.99
CA LYS A 877 7.78 19.60 36.11
C LYS A 877 8.40 18.93 37.35
N GLY A 878 8.63 17.61 37.31
CA GLY A 878 9.21 16.86 38.43
C GLY A 878 8.20 16.41 39.49
N SER A 879 6.90 16.37 39.17
CA SER A 879 5.93 15.76 40.10
C SER A 879 6.25 14.29 40.31
N VAL A 880 6.27 13.87 41.57
CA VAL A 880 6.49 12.47 41.98
C VAL A 880 5.20 11.79 42.45
N ASP A 881 4.13 12.55 42.63
CA ASP A 881 2.81 12.07 43.05
C ASP A 881 1.80 12.35 41.93
N PHE A 882 1.76 11.46 40.94
CA PHE A 882 0.87 11.54 39.77
C PHE A 882 0.18 10.21 39.48
N HIS A 883 0.31 9.22 40.37
CA HIS A 883 -0.13 7.85 40.10
C HIS A 883 -1.66 7.74 40.00
N LEU A 884 -2.39 8.55 40.78
CA LEU A 884 -3.85 8.64 40.72
C LEU A 884 -4.30 9.27 39.41
N GLU A 885 -3.70 10.40 39.05
CA GLU A 885 -3.98 11.16 37.83
C GLU A 885 -3.66 10.35 36.58
N ALA A 886 -2.55 9.61 36.57
CA ALA A 886 -2.21 8.69 35.50
C ALA A 886 -3.21 7.53 35.37
N ALA A 887 -3.71 7.00 36.50
CA ALA A 887 -4.76 5.98 36.48
C ALA A 887 -6.10 6.54 35.97
N VAL A 888 -6.49 7.74 36.41
CA VAL A 888 -7.68 8.46 35.93
C VAL A 888 -7.58 8.71 34.43
N SER A 889 -6.45 9.24 33.96
CA SER A 889 -6.19 9.46 32.53
C SER A 889 -6.31 8.15 31.75
N LYS A 890 -5.71 7.05 32.22
CA LYS A 890 -5.83 5.76 31.54
C LYS A 890 -7.27 5.28 31.46
N VAL A 891 -8.00 5.24 32.58
CA VAL A 891 -9.39 4.77 32.59
C VAL A 891 -10.26 5.62 31.66
N PHE A 892 -10.16 6.95 31.78
CA PHE A 892 -10.94 7.87 30.98
C PHE A 892 -10.60 7.77 29.48
N CYS A 893 -9.34 7.93 29.11
CA CYS A 893 -8.93 7.98 27.70
C CYS A 893 -9.27 6.68 26.95
N THR A 894 -9.17 5.52 27.62
CA THR A 894 -9.44 4.22 27.00
C THR A 894 -10.93 3.97 26.79
N GLU A 895 -11.79 4.47 27.68
CA GLU A 895 -13.25 4.39 27.53
C GLU A 895 -13.78 5.46 26.57
N ALA A 896 -13.23 6.67 26.61
CA ALA A 896 -13.52 7.74 25.67
C ALA A 896 -13.18 7.32 24.24
N ALA A 897 -12.01 6.71 24.00
CA ALA A 897 -11.63 6.25 22.68
C ALA A 897 -12.56 5.15 22.13
N TRP A 898 -12.99 4.23 23.00
CA TRP A 898 -13.98 3.23 22.65
C TRP A 898 -15.30 3.89 22.23
N TYR A 899 -15.83 4.79 23.07
CA TYR A 899 -17.07 5.52 22.78
C TYR A 899 -16.98 6.32 21.48
N VAL A 900 -15.89 7.08 21.27
CA VAL A 900 -15.68 7.89 20.08
C VAL A 900 -15.64 7.04 18.81
N CYS A 901 -14.91 5.91 18.83
CA CYS A 901 -14.81 5.04 17.68
C CYS A 901 -16.14 4.32 17.36
N ASP A 902 -16.84 3.84 18.40
CA ASP A 902 -18.15 3.20 18.28
C ASP A 902 -19.20 4.16 17.69
N GLU A 903 -19.27 5.39 18.21
CA GLU A 903 -20.16 6.42 17.70
C GLU A 903 -19.78 6.90 16.29
N ALA A 904 -18.49 6.94 15.97
CA ALA A 904 -18.04 7.21 14.60
C ALA A 904 -18.56 6.13 13.63
N ILE A 905 -18.46 4.85 14.00
CA ILE A 905 -19.02 3.74 13.21
C ILE A 905 -20.53 3.91 13.05
N GLN A 906 -21.23 4.22 14.14
CA GLN A 906 -22.68 4.43 14.12
C GLN A 906 -23.08 5.58 13.18
N LEU A 907 -22.34 6.69 13.19
CA LEU A 907 -22.60 7.86 12.34
C LEU A 907 -22.27 7.62 10.85
N LEU A 908 -21.35 6.70 10.55
CA LEU A 908 -21.10 6.23 9.18
C LEU A 908 -22.08 5.13 8.73
N GLY A 909 -22.89 4.58 9.64
CA GLY A 909 -23.82 3.48 9.37
C GLY A 909 -23.11 2.24 8.80
N GLY A 910 -23.68 1.64 7.76
CA GLY A 910 -23.12 0.44 7.13
C GLY A 910 -21.67 0.63 6.64
N ASN A 911 -21.27 1.85 6.23
CA ASN A 911 -19.90 2.12 5.81
C ASN A 911 -18.91 2.01 6.97
N GLY A 912 -19.32 2.37 8.19
CA GLY A 912 -18.48 2.28 9.38
C GLY A 912 -18.12 0.84 9.74
N PHE A 913 -18.98 -0.12 9.36
CA PHE A 913 -18.75 -1.55 9.56
C PHE A 913 -17.81 -2.17 8.51
N MET A 914 -17.63 -1.54 7.35
CA MET A 914 -16.81 -2.09 6.26
C MET A 914 -15.32 -1.87 6.50
N LYS A 915 -14.50 -2.89 6.20
CA LYS A 915 -13.02 -2.83 6.26
C LYS A 915 -12.44 -1.62 5.52
N SER A 916 -13.04 -1.22 4.40
CA SER A 916 -12.59 -0.08 3.59
C SER A 916 -12.64 1.26 4.32
N SER A 917 -13.44 1.41 5.38
CA SER A 917 -13.46 2.62 6.21
C SER A 917 -12.24 2.71 7.14
N GLY A 918 -11.67 1.57 7.52
CA GLY A 918 -10.63 1.44 8.53
C GLY A 918 -11.09 1.68 9.98
N LEU A 919 -12.34 2.09 10.23
CA LEU A 919 -12.83 2.35 11.59
C LEU A 919 -13.01 1.05 12.39
N GLU A 920 -13.49 -0.01 11.75
CA GLU A 920 -13.64 -1.33 12.40
C GLU A 920 -12.31 -1.85 12.95
N ARG A 921 -11.19 -1.60 12.23
CA ARG A 921 -9.84 -1.93 12.68
C ARG A 921 -9.49 -1.19 13.96
N PHE A 922 -9.69 0.13 13.99
CA PHE A 922 -9.48 0.90 15.22
C PHE A 922 -10.36 0.42 16.37
N LEU A 923 -11.62 0.06 16.13
CA LEU A 923 -12.50 -0.47 17.17
C LEU A 923 -11.96 -1.78 17.76
N ARG A 924 -11.51 -2.71 16.89
CA ARG A 924 -10.85 -3.96 17.31
C ARG A 924 -9.60 -3.68 18.13
N ASP A 925 -8.78 -2.74 17.68
CA ASP A 925 -7.51 -2.37 18.30
C ASP A 925 -7.71 -1.73 19.69
N ILE A 926 -8.70 -0.83 19.84
CA ILE A 926 -8.97 -0.10 21.07
C ILE A 926 -9.43 -1.03 22.20
N ARG A 927 -10.09 -2.16 21.90
CA ARG A 927 -10.78 -2.98 22.91
C ARG A 927 -9.86 -3.41 24.06
N VAL A 928 -8.63 -3.81 23.77
CA VAL A 928 -7.68 -4.31 24.77
C VAL A 928 -7.11 -3.20 25.67
N PHE A 929 -7.16 -1.93 25.24
CA PHE A 929 -6.66 -0.81 26.03
C PHE A 929 -7.41 -0.63 27.36
N ARG A 930 -8.66 -1.08 27.44
CA ARG A 930 -9.47 -1.11 28.67
C ARG A 930 -9.06 -2.25 29.64
N ILE A 931 -8.18 -3.15 29.22
CA ILE A 931 -7.81 -4.39 29.93
C ILE A 931 -6.35 -4.38 30.37
N PHE A 932 -5.41 -4.17 29.45
CA PHE A 932 -3.98 -4.22 29.79
C PHE A 932 -3.51 -2.97 30.56
N GLU A 933 -2.25 -2.95 31.01
CA GLU A 933 -1.67 -1.80 31.74
C GLU A 933 -2.47 -1.42 33.00
N GLY A 934 -3.12 -2.43 33.59
CA GLY A 934 -4.12 -2.32 34.65
C GLY A 934 -5.54 -2.26 34.07
N ALA A 935 -6.33 -3.31 34.28
CA ALA A 935 -7.72 -3.34 33.85
C ALA A 935 -8.49 -2.17 34.46
N ASN A 936 -9.37 -1.54 33.69
CA ASN A 936 -10.04 -0.32 34.14
C ASN A 936 -10.83 -0.52 35.45
N ASP A 937 -11.41 -1.71 35.67
CA ASP A 937 -12.09 -2.06 36.92
C ASP A 937 -11.13 -2.13 38.12
N VAL A 938 -9.92 -2.67 37.92
CA VAL A 938 -8.89 -2.72 38.95
C VAL A 938 -8.33 -1.33 39.22
N LEU A 939 -8.14 -0.51 38.18
CA LEU A 939 -7.70 0.87 38.34
C LEU A 939 -8.77 1.74 39.03
N ARG A 940 -10.06 1.48 38.84
CA ARG A 940 -11.11 2.12 39.64
C ARG A 940 -10.96 1.80 41.12
N MET A 941 -10.70 0.53 41.48
CA MET A 941 -10.41 0.17 42.87
C MET A 941 -9.16 0.86 43.38
N PHE A 942 -8.09 0.91 42.58
CA PHE A 942 -6.86 1.62 42.91
C PHE A 942 -7.11 3.12 43.16
N ILE A 943 -7.85 3.80 42.28
CA ILE A 943 -8.19 5.22 42.40
C ILE A 943 -8.95 5.48 43.69
N ALA A 944 -10.01 4.71 43.95
CA ALA A 944 -10.82 4.88 45.14
C ALA A 944 -10.03 4.57 46.44
N LEU A 945 -9.37 3.41 46.50
CA LEU A 945 -8.68 2.98 47.71
C LEU A 945 -7.47 3.86 48.01
N THR A 946 -6.66 4.20 47.01
CA THR A 946 -5.50 5.07 47.20
C THR A 946 -5.94 6.49 47.55
N GLY A 947 -6.96 7.03 46.88
CA GLY A 947 -7.48 8.37 47.18
C GLY A 947 -8.07 8.50 48.59
N ILE A 948 -8.68 7.44 49.12
CA ILE A 948 -9.28 7.44 50.47
C ILE A 948 -8.24 7.28 51.58
N GLN A 949 -7.03 6.76 51.31
CA GLN A 949 -6.03 6.45 52.34
C GLN A 949 -5.67 7.64 53.22
N GLN A 950 -5.47 8.83 52.63
CA GLN A 950 -5.11 10.02 53.41
C GLN A 950 -6.27 10.46 54.31
N ALA A 951 -7.49 10.58 53.76
CA ALA A 951 -8.68 10.91 54.54
C ALA A 951 -8.93 9.92 55.69
N GLY A 952 -8.67 8.62 55.46
CA GLY A 952 -8.76 7.60 56.50
C GLY A 952 -7.66 7.68 57.56
N ARG A 953 -6.47 8.22 57.26
CA ARG A 953 -5.44 8.53 58.26
C ARG A 953 -5.86 9.73 59.10
N ASP A 954 -6.26 10.82 58.46
CA ASP A 954 -6.69 12.06 59.11
C ASP A 954 -7.87 11.80 60.07
N LEU A 955 -8.86 11.02 59.64
CA LEU A 955 -10.01 10.67 60.48
C LEU A 955 -9.63 9.84 61.71
N ARG A 956 -8.65 8.94 61.58
CA ARG A 956 -8.13 8.14 62.71
C ARG A 956 -7.33 8.99 63.69
N GLU A 957 -6.53 9.93 63.19
CA GLU A 957 -5.80 10.88 64.03
C GLU A 957 -6.77 11.78 64.81
N LEU A 958 -7.81 12.28 64.14
CA LEU A 958 -8.88 13.04 64.79
C LEU A 958 -9.62 12.22 65.86
N GLN A 959 -9.96 10.95 65.59
CA GLN A 959 -10.56 10.07 66.58
C GLN A 959 -9.66 9.84 67.80
N ARG A 960 -8.35 9.66 67.60
CA ARG A 960 -7.38 9.55 68.70
C ARG A 960 -7.27 10.85 69.50
N ALA A 961 -7.27 11.99 68.82
CA ALA A 961 -7.24 13.31 69.47
C ALA A 961 -8.48 13.55 70.34
N LEU A 962 -9.66 13.14 69.88
CA LEU A 962 -10.92 13.23 70.63
C LEU A 962 -10.98 12.32 71.86
N GLN A 963 -10.19 11.25 71.91
CA GLN A 963 -10.06 10.39 73.12
C GLN A 963 -9.26 11.07 74.24
N THR A 964 -8.42 12.06 73.92
CA THR A 964 -7.65 12.86 74.89
C THR A 964 -7.84 14.36 74.63
N PRO A 965 -9.06 14.90 74.82
CA PRO A 965 -9.45 16.20 74.30
C PRO A 965 -8.68 17.37 74.92
N LEU A 966 -8.33 17.29 76.22
CA LEU A 966 -7.55 18.32 76.92
C LEU A 966 -6.11 18.45 76.41
N ALA A 967 -5.51 17.35 75.94
CA ALA A 967 -4.15 17.34 75.40
C ALA A 967 -4.09 17.79 73.93
N ASN A 968 -5.21 17.76 73.21
CA ASN A 968 -5.28 17.98 71.76
C ASN A 968 -6.23 19.13 71.33
N VAL A 969 -6.53 20.06 72.24
CA VAL A 969 -7.48 21.19 72.02
C VAL A 969 -7.15 21.98 70.75
N GLY A 970 -5.87 22.24 70.46
CA GLY A 970 -5.46 23.00 69.27
C GLY A 970 -5.79 22.30 67.94
N MET A 971 -5.59 20.99 67.87
CA MET A 971 -5.93 20.19 66.69
C MET A 971 -7.45 20.11 66.49
N ILE A 972 -8.21 19.94 67.58
CA ILE A 972 -9.68 19.87 67.55
C ILE A 972 -10.27 21.22 67.11
N LEU A 973 -9.73 22.35 67.58
CA LEU A 973 -10.15 23.69 67.15
C LEU A 973 -9.79 23.98 65.69
N ALA A 974 -8.61 23.55 65.23
CA ALA A 974 -8.18 23.71 63.85
C ALA A 974 -9.07 22.90 62.88
N GLU A 975 -9.39 21.65 63.22
CA GLU A 975 -10.30 20.82 62.44
C GLU A 975 -11.75 21.35 62.48
N GLY A 976 -12.19 21.86 63.62
CA GLY A 976 -13.48 22.56 63.76
C GLY A 976 -13.58 23.78 62.84
N LYS A 977 -12.54 24.62 62.80
CA LYS A 977 -12.45 25.76 61.87
C LYS A 977 -12.44 25.32 60.41
N LYS A 978 -11.67 24.30 60.05
CA LYS A 978 -11.61 23.74 58.69
C LYS A 978 -12.99 23.26 58.22
N ARG A 979 -13.71 22.51 59.06
CA ARG A 979 -15.05 22.00 58.77
C ARG A 979 -16.11 23.09 58.68
N ILE A 980 -16.03 24.11 59.54
CA ILE A 980 -16.90 25.30 59.46
C ILE A 980 -16.61 26.06 58.16
N GLY A 981 -15.34 26.27 57.80
CA GLY A 981 -14.94 26.88 56.53
C GLY A 981 -15.49 26.14 55.31
N GLN A 982 -15.40 24.81 55.28
CA GLN A 982 -15.97 23.97 54.22
C GLN A 982 -17.51 24.01 54.18
N SER A 983 -18.19 24.25 55.30
CA SER A 983 -19.66 24.36 55.34
C SER A 983 -20.19 25.70 54.80
N VAL A 984 -19.35 26.74 54.76
CA VAL A 984 -19.69 28.09 54.26
C VAL A 984 -18.98 28.44 52.94
N GLY A 985 -18.36 27.46 52.26
CA GLY A 985 -17.65 27.65 50.99
C GLY A 985 -16.28 28.32 51.09
N ALA A 986 -15.87 28.77 52.27
CA ALA A 986 -14.56 29.40 52.54
C ALA A 986 -13.44 28.37 52.84
N GLY A 987 -13.69 27.08 52.62
CA GLY A 987 -12.84 25.95 53.03
C GLY A 987 -11.77 25.50 52.04
N GLY A 988 -11.51 26.29 50.99
CA GLY A 988 -10.47 26.01 49.98
C GLY A 988 -10.91 25.26 48.73
N THR A 989 -12.23 25.15 48.47
CA THR A 989 -12.80 24.51 47.27
C THR A 989 -13.31 25.51 46.23
N ASP A 990 -13.25 26.82 46.51
CA ASP A 990 -13.60 27.86 45.55
C ASP A 990 -12.57 27.95 44.42
N LEU A 991 -13.00 27.54 43.22
CA LEU A 991 -12.19 27.57 42.00
C LEU A 991 -12.32 28.90 41.22
N SER A 992 -13.22 29.79 41.64
CA SER A 992 -13.49 31.06 40.95
C SER A 992 -12.25 31.93 40.68
N PRO A 993 -11.21 31.98 41.56
CA PRO A 993 -10.04 32.82 41.31
C PRO A 993 -9.09 32.28 40.23
N PHE A 994 -9.25 31.01 39.83
CA PHE A 994 -8.30 30.31 38.95
C PHE A 994 -8.86 30.07 37.54
N VAL A 995 -10.09 30.49 37.27
CA VAL A 995 -10.78 30.24 35.99
C VAL A 995 -11.18 31.55 35.31
N ALA A 996 -11.32 31.48 33.99
CA ALA A 996 -11.87 32.58 33.19
C ALA A 996 -13.29 32.96 33.65
N SER A 997 -13.69 34.22 33.45
CA SER A 997 -15.00 34.74 33.90
C SER A 997 -16.18 34.00 33.25
N GLU A 998 -16.01 33.50 32.03
CA GLU A 998 -16.99 32.72 31.27
C GLU A 998 -17.19 31.29 31.83
N LEU A 999 -16.30 30.83 32.71
CA LEU A 999 -16.31 29.49 33.29
C LEU A 999 -16.74 29.45 34.76
N GLN A 1000 -17.16 30.57 35.35
CA GLN A 1000 -17.49 30.67 36.78
C GLN A 1000 -18.59 29.68 37.20
N ASN A 1001 -19.62 29.48 36.37
CA ASN A 1001 -20.66 28.49 36.65
C ASN A 1001 -20.14 27.05 36.63
N ALA A 1002 -19.29 26.72 35.65
CA ALA A 1002 -18.68 25.39 35.54
C ALA A 1002 -17.70 25.12 36.69
N ALA A 1003 -16.95 26.14 37.11
CA ALA A 1003 -16.08 26.07 38.29
C ALA A 1003 -16.87 25.86 39.58
N LYS A 1004 -18.01 26.54 39.74
CA LYS A 1004 -18.93 26.31 40.86
C LYS A 1004 -19.48 24.87 40.88
N GLN A 1005 -19.90 24.33 39.74
CA GLN A 1005 -20.35 22.93 39.63
C GLN A 1005 -19.26 21.93 40.06
N CYS A 1006 -18.02 22.18 39.63
CA CYS A 1006 -16.88 21.36 40.03
C CYS A 1006 -16.61 21.47 41.55
N ALA A 1007 -16.64 22.67 42.11
CA ALA A 1007 -16.47 22.91 43.56
C ALA A 1007 -17.54 22.20 44.40
N GLU A 1008 -18.81 22.34 44.03
CA GLU A 1008 -19.93 21.66 44.70
C GLU A 1008 -19.80 20.13 44.63
N SER A 1009 -19.33 19.62 43.48
CA SER A 1009 -19.05 18.20 43.29
C SER A 1009 -17.93 17.70 44.21
N ILE A 1010 -16.85 18.47 44.38
CA ILE A 1010 -15.75 18.16 45.31
C ILE A 1010 -16.25 18.11 46.75
N ASP A 1011 -17.03 19.11 47.17
CA ASP A 1011 -17.56 19.19 48.55
C ASP A 1011 -18.48 18.01 48.86
N ALA A 1012 -19.41 17.70 47.95
CA ALA A 1012 -20.33 16.58 48.10
C ALA A 1012 -19.58 15.23 48.10
N PHE A 1013 -18.57 15.08 47.24
CA PHE A 1013 -17.74 13.89 47.16
C PHE A 1013 -16.94 13.67 48.45
N SER A 1014 -16.29 14.71 48.96
CA SER A 1014 -15.50 14.66 50.21
C SER A 1014 -16.36 14.23 51.42
N LYS A 1015 -17.55 14.84 51.58
CA LYS A 1015 -18.51 14.45 52.62
C LYS A 1015 -18.95 12.99 52.50
N THR A 1016 -19.14 12.50 51.28
CA THR A 1016 -19.52 11.11 51.00
C THR A 1016 -18.40 10.14 51.39
N VAL A 1017 -17.15 10.45 51.03
CA VAL A 1017 -15.97 9.66 51.40
C VAL A 1017 -15.83 9.58 52.92
N GLU A 1018 -15.95 10.70 53.62
CA GLU A 1018 -15.88 10.73 55.08
C GLU A 1018 -17.01 9.89 55.72
N SER A 1019 -18.23 9.99 55.19
CA SER A 1019 -19.38 9.18 55.63
C SER A 1019 -19.10 7.68 55.47
N LEU A 1020 -18.62 7.25 54.29
CA LEU A 1020 -18.27 5.86 54.03
C LEU A 1020 -17.18 5.33 54.96
N LEU A 1021 -16.13 6.14 55.22
CA LEU A 1021 -15.07 5.81 56.15
C LEU A 1021 -15.56 5.64 57.59
N ARG A 1022 -16.51 6.49 58.03
CA ARG A 1022 -17.12 6.38 59.37
C ARG A 1022 -17.96 5.13 59.51
N ILE A 1023 -18.74 4.78 58.48
CA ILE A 1023 -19.66 3.64 58.50
C ILE A 1023 -18.90 2.31 58.41
N HIS A 1024 -17.91 2.22 57.52
CA HIS A 1024 -17.27 0.95 57.17
C HIS A 1024 -15.85 0.78 57.73
N GLY A 1025 -15.18 1.84 58.16
CA GLY A 1025 -13.82 1.76 58.68
C GLY A 1025 -12.87 1.07 57.69
N LYS A 1026 -12.14 0.05 58.17
CA LYS A 1026 -11.24 -0.75 57.32
C LYS A 1026 -11.98 -1.66 56.34
N ASP A 1027 -13.21 -2.06 56.64
CA ASP A 1027 -14.01 -2.98 55.81
C ASP A 1027 -14.53 -2.31 54.53
N ILE A 1028 -14.24 -1.01 54.33
CA ILE A 1028 -14.51 -0.31 53.08
C ILE A 1028 -13.84 -0.99 51.87
N THR A 1029 -12.73 -1.72 52.09
CA THR A 1029 -12.04 -2.48 51.05
C THR A 1029 -12.91 -3.55 50.39
N GLU A 1030 -13.91 -4.07 51.12
CA GLU A 1030 -14.84 -5.08 50.63
C GLU A 1030 -16.09 -4.49 49.95
N ARG A 1031 -16.21 -3.15 49.92
CA ARG A 1031 -17.40 -2.44 49.41
C ARG A 1031 -17.23 -2.01 47.95
N GLN A 1032 -16.91 -2.97 47.08
CA GLN A 1032 -16.55 -2.70 45.68
C GLN A 1032 -17.62 -1.93 44.88
N PHE A 1033 -18.91 -2.18 45.11
CA PHE A 1033 -19.98 -1.42 44.45
C PHE A 1033 -19.92 0.07 44.79
N GLN A 1034 -19.68 0.43 46.05
CA GLN A 1034 -19.51 1.82 46.48
C GLN A 1034 -18.19 2.39 45.97
N LEU A 1035 -17.09 1.63 46.07
CA LEU A 1035 -15.77 2.06 45.62
C LEU A 1035 -15.72 2.37 44.12
N ALA A 1036 -16.43 1.60 43.28
CA ALA A 1036 -16.49 1.87 41.84
C ALA A 1036 -17.10 3.24 41.55
N ARG A 1037 -18.16 3.62 42.27
CA ARG A 1037 -18.82 4.91 42.14
C ARG A 1037 -17.97 6.05 42.70
N VAL A 1038 -17.23 5.81 43.77
CA VAL A 1038 -16.22 6.75 44.28
C VAL A 1038 -15.17 7.03 43.21
N ALA A 1039 -14.69 5.99 42.53
CA ALA A 1039 -13.71 6.15 41.45
C ALA A 1039 -14.28 6.93 40.27
N ASP A 1040 -15.49 6.61 39.81
CA ASP A 1040 -16.16 7.34 38.72
C ASP A 1040 -16.36 8.82 39.07
N CYS A 1041 -16.77 9.13 40.31
CA CYS A 1041 -16.84 10.52 40.78
C CYS A 1041 -15.47 11.22 40.74
N ALA A 1042 -14.40 10.54 41.18
CA ALA A 1042 -13.05 11.12 41.17
C ALA A 1042 -12.56 11.38 39.74
N ILE A 1043 -12.86 10.48 38.79
CA ILE A 1043 -12.54 10.64 37.37
C ILE A 1043 -13.26 11.86 36.79
N ASP A 1044 -14.58 11.97 37.00
CA ASP A 1044 -15.37 13.10 36.52
C ASP A 1044 -14.87 14.43 37.13
N ILE A 1045 -14.63 14.48 38.45
CA ILE A 1045 -14.11 15.68 39.12
C ILE A 1045 -12.76 16.11 38.57
N TYR A 1046 -11.81 15.18 38.43
CA TYR A 1046 -10.48 15.50 37.90
C TYR A 1046 -10.56 15.95 36.43
N SER A 1047 -11.42 15.32 35.64
CA SER A 1047 -11.65 15.72 34.24
C SER A 1047 -12.21 17.14 34.13
N MET A 1048 -13.17 17.54 34.98
CA MET A 1048 -13.70 18.90 35.05
C MET A 1048 -12.61 19.93 35.36
N ALA A 1049 -11.82 19.69 36.41
CA ALA A 1049 -10.72 20.57 36.78
C ALA A 1049 -9.69 20.72 35.65
N THR A 1050 -9.40 19.62 34.94
CA THR A 1050 -8.47 19.60 33.81
C THR A 1050 -8.93 20.48 32.65
N VAL A 1051 -10.19 20.35 32.22
CA VAL A 1051 -10.72 21.15 31.10
C VAL A 1051 -10.96 22.62 31.47
N LEU A 1052 -11.35 22.90 32.72
CA LEU A 1052 -11.43 24.27 33.25
C LEU A 1052 -10.07 24.98 33.14
N SER A 1053 -8.99 24.29 33.52
CA SER A 1053 -7.63 24.83 33.42
C SER A 1053 -7.20 25.07 31.97
N ARG A 1054 -7.45 24.10 31.07
CA ARG A 1054 -7.09 24.23 29.65
C ARG A 1054 -7.84 25.37 28.96
N ALA A 1055 -9.15 25.45 29.13
CA ALA A 1055 -9.98 26.48 28.50
C ALA A 1055 -9.65 27.87 29.06
N THR A 1056 -9.42 28.00 30.38
CA THR A 1056 -8.96 29.25 30.98
C THR A 1056 -7.65 29.72 30.35
N ARG A 1057 -6.67 28.83 30.20
CA ARG A 1057 -5.42 29.15 29.50
C ARG A 1057 -5.66 29.59 28.05
N ALA A 1058 -6.61 28.97 27.34
CA ALA A 1058 -6.93 29.34 25.96
C ALA A 1058 -7.51 30.76 25.88
N VAL A 1059 -8.39 31.13 26.82
CA VAL A 1059 -8.95 32.48 26.97
C VAL A 1059 -7.86 33.50 27.32
N ASP A 1060 -7.08 33.23 28.36
CA ASP A 1060 -6.01 34.14 28.83
C ASP A 1060 -4.99 34.44 27.72
N ARG A 1061 -4.70 33.44 26.88
CA ARG A 1061 -3.77 33.55 25.75
C ARG A 1061 -4.43 33.99 24.45
N ARG A 1062 -5.75 34.21 24.44
CA ARG A 1062 -6.54 34.61 23.25
C ARG A 1062 -6.31 33.68 22.05
N LEU A 1063 -6.31 32.38 22.32
CA LEU A 1063 -6.14 31.38 21.25
C LEU A 1063 -7.36 31.39 20.32
N PRO A 1064 -7.20 31.15 19.00
CA PRO A 1064 -8.34 31.06 18.07
C PRO A 1064 -9.35 29.97 18.45
N SER A 1065 -8.93 28.95 19.19
CA SER A 1065 -9.77 27.86 19.67
C SER A 1065 -10.54 28.18 20.96
N ALA A 1066 -10.31 29.32 21.60
CA ALA A 1066 -10.82 29.62 22.95
C ALA A 1066 -12.35 29.49 23.06
N GLU A 1067 -13.10 29.99 22.07
CA GLU A 1067 -14.56 29.90 22.04
C GLU A 1067 -15.06 28.45 22.00
N GLN A 1068 -14.44 27.62 21.16
CA GLN A 1068 -14.78 26.20 21.05
C GLN A 1068 -14.39 25.42 22.33
N GLU A 1069 -13.23 25.74 22.92
CA GLU A 1069 -12.78 25.14 24.18
C GLU A 1069 -13.68 25.52 25.37
N LEU A 1070 -14.17 26.76 25.42
CA LEU A 1070 -15.17 27.21 26.39
C LEU A 1070 -16.46 26.39 26.26
N LEU A 1071 -16.99 26.25 25.04
CA LEU A 1071 -18.22 25.52 24.77
C LEU A 1071 -18.12 24.06 25.22
N MET A 1072 -17.08 23.35 24.79
CA MET A 1072 -16.86 21.94 25.18
C MET A 1072 -16.67 21.79 26.70
N THR A 1073 -15.99 22.74 27.34
CA THR A 1073 -15.77 22.73 28.80
C THR A 1073 -17.07 22.92 29.56
N GLN A 1074 -17.94 23.84 29.13
CA GLN A 1074 -19.24 24.07 29.76
C GLN A 1074 -20.17 22.85 29.62
N ILE A 1075 -20.22 22.24 28.43
CA ILE A 1075 -20.98 21.01 28.18
C ILE A 1075 -20.45 19.89 29.10
N TRP A 1076 -19.14 19.67 29.10
CA TRP A 1076 -18.52 18.60 29.88
C TRP A 1076 -18.76 18.75 31.38
N CYS A 1077 -18.51 19.94 31.95
CA CYS A 1077 -18.66 20.17 33.38
C CYS A 1077 -20.09 19.97 33.86
N ARG A 1078 -21.09 20.33 33.03
CA ARG A 1078 -22.49 20.11 33.38
C ARG A 1078 -22.81 18.61 33.46
N GLU A 1079 -22.50 17.85 32.42
CA GLU A 1079 -22.78 16.41 32.40
C GLU A 1079 -21.98 15.63 33.44
N ALA A 1080 -20.70 15.97 33.62
CA ALA A 1080 -19.84 15.35 34.63
C ALA A 1080 -20.35 15.62 36.05
N SER A 1081 -20.77 16.85 36.34
CA SER A 1081 -21.40 17.20 37.62
C SER A 1081 -22.69 16.39 37.86
N ASP A 1082 -23.55 16.24 36.83
CA ASP A 1082 -24.78 15.46 36.95
C ASP A 1082 -24.49 13.97 37.22
N ARG A 1083 -23.49 13.39 36.55
CA ARG A 1083 -23.01 12.02 36.81
C ARG A 1083 -22.46 11.85 38.22
N VAL A 1084 -21.66 12.81 38.71
CA VAL A 1084 -21.17 12.82 40.09
C VAL A 1084 -22.35 12.80 41.06
N GLN A 1085 -23.28 13.74 40.94
CA GLN A 1085 -24.45 13.80 41.81
C GLN A 1085 -25.28 12.50 41.78
N GLN A 1086 -25.47 11.90 40.61
CA GLN A 1086 -26.19 10.63 40.48
C GLN A 1086 -25.48 9.49 41.23
N ASN A 1087 -24.15 9.39 41.11
CA ASN A 1087 -23.36 8.37 41.79
C ASN A 1087 -23.35 8.58 43.32
N LEU A 1088 -23.22 9.82 43.79
CA LEU A 1088 -23.31 10.14 45.23
C LEU A 1088 -24.70 9.83 45.80
N LYS A 1089 -25.78 10.10 45.05
CA LYS A 1089 -27.14 9.71 45.45
C LYS A 1089 -27.30 8.19 45.56
N ARG A 1090 -26.73 7.43 44.62
CA ARG A 1090 -26.75 5.95 44.65
C ARG A 1090 -25.99 5.38 45.84
N ILE A 1091 -24.88 6.00 46.24
CA ILE A 1091 -24.09 5.57 47.41
C ILE A 1091 -24.93 5.67 48.70
N HIS A 1092 -25.68 6.75 48.89
CA HIS A 1092 -26.49 6.97 50.10
C HIS A 1092 -27.88 6.31 50.08
N SER A 1093 -28.28 5.70 48.97
CA SER A 1093 -29.65 5.19 48.81
C SER A 1093 -29.83 3.78 49.39
N ASN A 1094 -30.67 3.65 50.43
CA ASN A 1094 -31.07 2.35 50.98
C ASN A 1094 -31.72 1.44 49.93
N ARG A 1095 -32.55 2.01 49.03
CA ARG A 1095 -33.17 1.26 47.93
C ARG A 1095 -32.12 0.66 46.98
N PHE A 1096 -31.05 1.40 46.72
CA PHE A 1096 -29.98 0.97 45.84
C PHE A 1096 -29.04 -0.03 46.52
N ALA A 1097 -28.84 0.08 47.84
CA ALA A 1097 -28.13 -0.93 48.64
C ALA A 1097 -28.79 -2.32 48.56
N VAL A 1098 -30.14 -2.38 48.60
CA VAL A 1098 -30.89 -3.64 48.37
C VAL A 1098 -30.64 -4.19 46.97
N ASN A 1099 -30.55 -3.33 45.95
CA ASN A 1099 -30.23 -3.77 44.59
C ASN A 1099 -28.83 -4.38 44.48
N TYR A 1100 -27.83 -3.92 45.24
CA TYR A 1100 -26.51 -4.57 45.27
C TYR A 1100 -26.58 -6.00 45.79
N GLN A 1101 -27.37 -6.24 46.84
CA GLN A 1101 -27.58 -7.60 47.36
C GLN A 1101 -28.27 -8.49 46.32
N ARG A 1102 -29.26 -7.96 45.60
CA ARG A 1102 -29.93 -8.67 44.49
C ARG A 1102 -28.96 -8.98 43.35
N MET A 1103 -28.13 -8.01 42.94
CA MET A 1103 -27.11 -8.21 41.91
C MET A 1103 -26.09 -9.29 42.31
N ALA A 1104 -25.63 -9.27 43.57
CA ALA A 1104 -24.74 -10.31 44.10
C ALA A 1104 -25.40 -11.70 44.07
N THR A 1105 -26.69 -11.77 44.41
CA THR A 1105 -27.47 -13.02 44.37
C THR A 1105 -27.64 -13.53 42.93
N LEU A 1106 -27.99 -12.66 41.98
CA LEU A 1106 -28.08 -13.01 40.56
C LEU A 1106 -26.75 -13.51 40.01
N ALA A 1107 -25.65 -12.82 40.31
CA ALA A 1107 -24.32 -13.23 39.91
C ALA A 1107 -23.95 -14.60 40.51
N LYS A 1108 -24.27 -14.83 41.79
CA LYS A 1108 -24.08 -16.13 42.44
C LYS A 1108 -24.89 -17.24 41.75
N HIS A 1109 -26.15 -16.98 41.40
CA HIS A 1109 -26.98 -17.95 40.69
C HIS A 1109 -26.38 -18.29 39.32
N ILE A 1110 -26.05 -17.29 38.50
CA ILE A 1110 -25.43 -17.50 37.18
C ILE A 1110 -24.13 -18.29 37.32
N SER A 1111 -23.26 -17.91 38.27
CA SER A 1111 -21.98 -18.58 38.50
C SER A 1111 -22.15 -20.03 38.97
N THR A 1112 -23.11 -20.30 39.86
CA THR A 1112 -23.38 -21.65 40.37
C THR A 1112 -23.91 -22.56 39.27
N HIS A 1113 -24.80 -22.05 38.41
CA HIS A 1113 -25.39 -22.82 37.31
C HIS A 1113 -24.50 -22.86 36.06
N ARG A 1114 -23.47 -22.00 35.98
CA ARG A 1114 -22.60 -21.82 34.80
C ARG A 1114 -23.37 -21.50 33.51
N THR A 1115 -24.58 -20.95 33.65
CA THR A 1115 -25.49 -20.56 32.56
C THR A 1115 -26.51 -19.55 33.09
N ILE A 1116 -27.37 -19.03 32.21
CA ILE A 1116 -28.53 -18.23 32.58
C ILE A 1116 -29.55 -19.16 33.27
N PRO A 1117 -29.92 -18.91 34.54
CA PRO A 1117 -30.68 -19.87 35.36
C PRO A 1117 -32.19 -19.87 35.08
N PHE A 1118 -32.61 -19.41 33.89
CA PHE A 1118 -34.01 -19.46 33.45
C PHE A 1118 -34.07 -19.97 32.01
N SER A 1119 -35.10 -20.75 31.69
CA SER A 1119 -35.37 -21.22 30.34
C SER A 1119 -35.89 -20.09 29.45
N ASN A 1120 -35.80 -20.30 28.14
CA ASN A 1120 -36.57 -19.51 27.18
C ASN A 1120 -38.06 -19.44 27.62
N PRO A 1121 -38.76 -18.29 27.52
CA PRO A 1121 -40.17 -18.16 27.90
C PRO A 1121 -41.15 -19.18 27.32
N ILE A 1122 -40.79 -19.90 26.25
CA ILE A 1122 -41.59 -20.99 25.69
C ILE A 1122 -41.19 -22.38 26.22
N GLU A 1123 -40.25 -22.44 27.17
CA GLU A 1123 -39.75 -23.66 27.84
C GLU A 1123 -39.19 -24.72 26.89
N ILE A 1124 -38.67 -24.29 25.74
CA ILE A 1124 -38.00 -25.12 24.74
C ILE A 1124 -36.56 -24.62 24.62
N ASP A 1125 -35.63 -25.53 24.86
CA ASP A 1125 -34.17 -25.31 24.81
C ASP A 1125 -33.65 -25.36 23.37
#